data_AF-A0A3B0W1F7-F1
#
_entry.id   AF-A0A3B0W1F7-F1
#
_cell.length_a   1.000
_cell.length_b   1.000
_cell.length_c   1.000
_cell.angle_alpha   90.00
_cell.angle_beta   90.00
_cell.angle_gamma   90.00
#
_symmetry.space_group_name_H-M   'P 1'
#
loop_
_entity.id
_entity.type
_entity.pdbx_description
1 polymer ?
#
loop_
_entity_poly.entity_id
_entity_poly.type
_entity_poly.pdbx_seq_one_letter_code
_entity_poly.pdbx_strand_id
1 'polypeptide(L)'
;MDLFEHGRKAQIEKESPLANRMRPRTLDEYVGQSHIMGPGRLLRRAIQADQLSSLIFYGPPGTGKTTLAMVIANTTESHFITINAVLAGVKQIREAIATAQERRNLYGQRTTLFVDEVHRWNKAQQDALLPHVENGTLILIGATTENPYFEVNKALVSRSRIFQLRPLTPDDLHQIAQQALADPERGYGKLNVAIEPEALAHLVDVANGDARGVLNALELAVETTEKGGNGRIHLTLEVAEESIQRRAVLYDKEGDVHYDTISAFIKSVRGSDPDAALYWMAKMVYAGEDPRFIFRRMTILAGEDVGMADPQAMGVVTSCWQAFERIGMPEGRFPLAQACIYLATAPKSNSAFAFFDALATIEKEQEADVPNHLKDGNRDSEGFGHGKGYLYPHAYRDHWVAQQYLPDALQGKMFYEPSDQGYERQIQLDVARKREAQLAAMLEAGNQQEIGEIYTTSPKNRNKEAWLQRTISQAGQSLGQQRERLFELAAVQRHHLVLDVNAGSGLLTWEAVRHAPEGGVWALAAATTDGEALRQQAERLPELERPSILLGDLTDLNTLLALRGEEELRFDRIIGRNLFTINDFGLTIGEVGKVLRERLLEDGRFYLIQTIPKRGQRLYELVDWSGESKALAKKVAQAEETIYADASDPLVNWDESDLQAELGMAGFSNIAIQLEREKSQRRLTAVHLQRWFGDSGNGTYGQRLLDGGLSKKEVEQVATLYRRQLQEQILGWETAVVYLIAFSASE
;
A
#
# COMPACT_ATOMS: atom_id res chain seq x y z
N MET A 1 7.92 60.96 -30.16
CA MET A 1 8.55 59.81 -30.83
C MET A 1 9.46 60.36 -31.91
N ASP A 2 10.75 60.03 -31.84
CA ASP A 2 11.82 60.51 -32.70
C ASP A 2 11.83 59.75 -34.04
N LEU A 3 12.20 60.41 -35.14
CA LEU A 3 12.24 59.84 -36.50
C LEU A 3 13.18 58.61 -36.56
N PHE A 4 14.22 58.61 -35.73
CA PHE A 4 15.17 57.50 -35.58
C PHE A 4 14.56 56.28 -34.87
N GLU A 5 13.66 56.47 -33.90
CA GLU A 5 12.95 55.36 -33.28
C GLU A 5 11.98 54.68 -34.25
N HIS A 6 11.34 55.45 -35.12
CA HIS A 6 10.41 54.92 -36.13
C HIS A 6 11.15 54.09 -37.19
N GLY A 7 12.28 54.59 -37.70
CA GLY A 7 13.15 53.85 -38.63
C GLY A 7 13.71 52.56 -38.01
N ARG A 8 14.17 52.62 -36.74
CA ARG A 8 14.66 51.44 -36.03
C ARG A 8 13.56 50.40 -35.78
N LYS A 9 12.34 50.84 -35.45
CA LYS A 9 11.21 49.93 -35.23
C LYS A 9 10.77 49.25 -36.53
N ALA A 10 10.68 49.99 -37.63
CA ALA A 10 10.38 49.43 -38.95
C ALA A 10 11.46 48.44 -39.43
N GLN A 11 12.73 48.69 -39.09
CA GLN A 11 13.82 47.78 -39.41
C GLN A 11 13.79 46.50 -38.56
N ILE A 12 13.54 46.61 -37.25
CA ILE A 12 13.36 45.44 -36.36
C ILE A 12 12.16 44.57 -36.80
N GLU A 13 11.07 45.20 -37.24
CA GLU A 13 9.89 44.47 -37.75
C GLU A 13 10.20 43.73 -39.06
N LYS A 14 11.07 44.29 -39.91
CA LYS A 14 11.50 43.67 -41.18
C LYS A 14 12.51 42.53 -40.98
N GLU A 15 13.36 42.62 -39.96
CA GLU A 15 14.36 41.61 -39.58
C GLU A 15 13.79 40.54 -38.62
N SER A 16 12.52 40.65 -38.23
CA SER A 16 11.87 39.67 -37.35
C SER A 16 11.57 38.35 -38.08
N PRO A 17 11.64 37.19 -37.38
CA PRO A 17 11.29 35.90 -37.96
C PRO A 17 9.89 35.88 -38.58
N LEU A 18 9.70 35.10 -39.64
CA LEU A 18 8.45 34.99 -40.38
C LEU A 18 7.29 34.60 -39.47
N ALA A 19 7.51 33.68 -38.54
CA ALA A 19 6.51 33.27 -37.55
C ALA A 19 6.02 34.42 -36.66
N ASN A 20 6.83 35.46 -36.43
CA ASN A 20 6.42 36.67 -35.72
C ASN A 20 5.74 37.67 -36.66
N ARG A 21 6.26 37.85 -37.89
CA ARG A 21 5.68 38.75 -38.90
C ARG A 21 4.27 38.32 -39.30
N MET A 22 4.06 37.02 -39.51
CA MET A 22 2.81 36.41 -39.97
C MET A 22 1.76 36.20 -38.87
N ARG A 23 1.96 36.72 -37.65
CA ARG A 23 0.95 36.59 -36.59
C ARG A 23 -0.39 37.21 -37.03
N PRO A 24 -1.51 36.45 -36.95
CA PRO A 24 -2.86 36.96 -37.16
C PRO A 24 -3.15 38.24 -36.36
N ARG A 25 -3.76 39.22 -37.02
CA ARG A 25 -4.19 40.49 -36.38
C ARG A 25 -5.66 40.44 -35.95
N THR A 26 -6.47 39.69 -36.68
CA THR A 26 -7.93 39.60 -36.52
C THR A 26 -8.36 38.16 -36.30
N LEU A 27 -9.60 37.97 -35.87
CA LEU A 27 -10.22 36.65 -35.72
C LEU A 27 -10.35 35.90 -37.06
N ASP A 28 -10.44 36.61 -38.17
CA ASP A 28 -10.61 36.03 -39.51
C ASP A 28 -9.26 35.60 -40.13
N GLU A 29 -8.15 36.18 -39.68
CA GLU A 29 -6.80 35.73 -40.03
C GLU A 29 -6.35 34.49 -39.22
N TYR A 30 -7.05 34.15 -38.14
CA TYR A 30 -6.66 33.04 -37.26
C TYR A 30 -7.09 31.69 -37.85
N VAL A 31 -6.10 30.87 -38.24
CA VAL A 31 -6.32 29.56 -38.85
C VAL A 31 -6.36 28.46 -37.78
N GLY A 32 -7.26 27.49 -37.96
CA GLY A 32 -7.44 26.35 -37.05
C GLY A 32 -8.35 26.61 -35.85
N GLN A 33 -8.39 25.62 -34.94
CA GLN A 33 -9.18 25.65 -33.71
C GLN A 33 -10.70 25.88 -33.91
N SER A 34 -11.28 25.44 -35.02
CA SER A 34 -12.70 25.70 -35.37
C SER A 34 -13.71 25.18 -34.34
N HIS A 35 -13.33 24.22 -33.48
CA HIS A 35 -14.16 23.73 -32.38
C HIS A 35 -14.39 24.78 -31.29
N ILE A 36 -13.46 25.73 -31.10
CA ILE A 36 -13.60 26.84 -30.14
C ILE A 36 -13.73 28.21 -30.81
N MET A 37 -13.16 28.39 -32.01
CA MET A 37 -13.12 29.65 -32.76
C MET A 37 -14.02 29.68 -34.01
N GLY A 38 -14.79 28.62 -34.29
CA GLY A 38 -15.72 28.60 -35.41
C GLY A 38 -16.89 29.58 -35.25
N PRO A 39 -17.59 29.94 -36.35
CA PRO A 39 -18.81 30.75 -36.28
C PRO A 39 -19.81 30.20 -35.26
N GLY A 40 -20.32 31.07 -34.38
CA GLY A 40 -21.30 30.70 -33.35
C GLY A 40 -20.74 30.02 -32.08
N ARG A 41 -19.43 29.70 -32.02
CA ARG A 41 -18.79 29.11 -30.83
C ARG A 41 -18.69 30.10 -29.67
N LEU A 42 -18.69 29.57 -28.45
CA LEU A 42 -18.73 30.36 -27.20
C LEU A 42 -17.58 31.37 -27.12
N LEU A 43 -16.34 30.94 -27.36
CA LEU A 43 -15.17 31.82 -27.26
C LEU A 43 -15.24 32.94 -28.29
N ARG A 44 -15.49 32.63 -29.57
CA ARG A 44 -15.66 33.65 -30.63
C ARG A 44 -16.76 34.67 -30.29
N ARG A 45 -17.93 34.21 -29.84
CA ARG A 45 -19.04 35.08 -29.42
C ARG A 45 -18.67 35.96 -28.23
N ALA A 46 -17.96 35.43 -27.25
CA ALA A 46 -17.53 36.18 -26.07
C ALA A 46 -16.50 37.27 -26.42
N ILE A 47 -15.58 36.97 -27.34
CA ILE A 47 -14.60 37.95 -27.86
C ILE A 47 -15.33 39.06 -28.62
N GLN A 48 -16.23 38.70 -29.54
CA GLN A 48 -16.99 39.67 -30.34
C GLN A 48 -17.93 40.56 -29.51
N ALA A 49 -18.42 40.07 -28.37
CA ALA A 49 -19.26 40.83 -27.45
C ALA A 49 -18.47 41.64 -26.40
N ASP A 50 -17.13 41.56 -26.39
CA ASP A 50 -16.25 42.10 -25.33
C ASP A 50 -16.70 41.69 -23.90
N GLN A 51 -17.15 40.44 -23.75
CA GLN A 51 -17.60 39.84 -22.50
C GLN A 51 -16.65 38.70 -22.10
N LEU A 52 -15.36 39.01 -21.96
CA LEU A 52 -14.34 38.04 -21.60
C LEU A 52 -14.03 38.08 -20.10
N SER A 53 -14.10 36.89 -19.48
CA SER A 53 -13.48 36.60 -18.18
C SER A 53 -12.04 36.11 -18.39
N SER A 54 -11.32 35.87 -17.30
CA SER A 54 -10.01 35.19 -17.37
C SER A 54 -10.10 33.86 -18.11
N LEU A 55 -9.04 33.55 -18.86
CA LEU A 55 -8.91 32.41 -19.76
C LEU A 55 -7.62 31.64 -19.44
N ILE A 56 -7.68 30.33 -19.60
CA ILE A 56 -6.48 29.48 -19.62
C ILE A 56 -6.52 28.66 -20.91
N PHE A 57 -5.52 28.86 -21.75
CA PHE A 57 -5.26 28.07 -22.95
C PHE A 57 -4.28 26.97 -22.63
N TYR A 58 -4.66 25.73 -22.92
CA TYR A 58 -3.75 24.60 -22.84
C TYR A 58 -3.70 23.83 -24.16
N GLY A 59 -2.53 23.34 -24.52
CA GLY A 59 -2.32 22.58 -25.75
C GLY A 59 -0.87 22.62 -26.22
N PRO A 60 -0.51 21.84 -27.23
CA PRO A 60 0.87 21.69 -27.69
C PRO A 60 1.51 23.01 -28.15
N PRO A 61 2.85 23.09 -28.23
CA PRO A 61 3.53 24.23 -28.83
C PRO A 61 3.04 24.45 -30.28
N GLY A 62 3.14 25.68 -30.77
CA GLY A 62 2.80 25.95 -32.17
C GLY A 62 1.31 26.07 -32.52
N THR A 63 0.40 25.70 -31.60
CA THR A 63 -1.06 25.72 -31.84
C THR A 63 -1.70 27.12 -31.84
N GLY A 64 -0.94 28.17 -31.54
CA GLY A 64 -1.40 29.56 -31.60
C GLY A 64 -1.94 30.15 -30.29
N LYS A 65 -1.52 29.65 -29.12
CA LYS A 65 -1.91 30.19 -27.78
C LYS A 65 -1.61 31.69 -27.61
N THR A 66 -0.35 32.07 -27.78
CA THR A 66 0.10 33.49 -27.67
C THR A 66 -0.57 34.37 -28.71
N THR A 67 -0.70 33.86 -29.94
CA THR A 67 -1.35 34.55 -31.04
C THR A 67 -2.82 34.81 -30.75
N LEU A 68 -3.54 33.82 -30.22
CA LEU A 68 -4.95 33.96 -29.87
C LEU A 68 -5.15 35.01 -28.77
N ALA A 69 -4.27 35.03 -27.76
CA ALA A 69 -4.31 36.06 -26.71
C ALA A 69 -4.15 37.48 -27.29
N MET A 70 -3.26 37.63 -28.27
CA MET A 70 -3.02 38.91 -28.94
C MET A 70 -4.19 39.33 -29.82
N VAL A 71 -4.78 38.41 -30.59
CA VAL A 71 -5.98 38.66 -31.39
C VAL A 71 -7.15 39.07 -30.50
N ILE A 72 -7.31 38.41 -29.34
CA ILE A 72 -8.30 38.77 -28.33
C ILE A 72 -8.10 40.21 -27.87
N ALA A 73 -6.88 40.56 -27.46
CA ALA A 73 -6.58 41.89 -26.94
C ALA A 73 -6.81 42.99 -27.99
N ASN A 74 -6.44 42.74 -29.25
CA ASN A 74 -6.69 43.65 -30.37
C ASN A 74 -8.19 43.82 -30.64
N THR A 75 -8.96 42.73 -30.58
CA THR A 75 -10.41 42.77 -30.86
C THR A 75 -11.18 43.48 -29.76
N THR A 76 -10.73 43.39 -28.51
CA THR A 76 -11.34 44.06 -27.34
C THR A 76 -10.75 45.44 -27.04
N GLU A 77 -9.85 45.95 -27.89
CA GLU A 77 -9.13 47.22 -27.70
C GLU A 77 -8.45 47.36 -26.31
N SER A 78 -8.08 46.23 -25.71
CA SER A 78 -7.47 46.18 -24.39
C SER A 78 -5.96 46.35 -24.46
N HIS A 79 -5.37 46.95 -23.44
CA HIS A 79 -3.91 47.03 -23.34
C HIS A 79 -3.32 45.64 -23.08
N PHE A 80 -2.39 45.22 -23.92
CA PHE A 80 -1.80 43.88 -23.82
C PHE A 80 -0.43 43.92 -23.13
N ILE A 81 -0.31 43.19 -22.01
CA ILE A 81 0.96 42.99 -21.29
C ILE A 81 1.34 41.52 -21.40
N THR A 82 2.60 41.23 -21.71
CA THR A 82 3.12 39.85 -21.78
C THR A 82 4.13 39.60 -20.69
N ILE A 83 4.00 38.46 -20.03
CA ILE A 83 4.94 37.96 -19.03
C ILE A 83 5.27 36.50 -19.35
N ASN A 84 6.57 36.16 -19.36
CA ASN A 84 7.02 34.78 -19.41
C ASN A 84 7.25 34.28 -17.98
N ALA A 85 6.52 33.25 -17.54
CA ALA A 85 6.56 32.77 -16.17
C ALA A 85 7.94 32.22 -15.73
N VAL A 86 8.76 31.76 -16.67
CA VAL A 86 10.11 31.23 -16.41
C VAL A 86 11.08 32.34 -15.98
N LEU A 87 10.96 33.52 -16.59
CA LEU A 87 11.88 34.64 -16.37
C LEU A 87 11.34 35.67 -15.37
N ALA A 88 10.05 35.63 -15.06
CA ALA A 88 9.38 36.65 -14.28
C ALA A 88 9.30 36.29 -12.78
N GLY A 89 9.82 37.19 -11.95
CA GLY A 89 9.61 37.17 -10.51
C GLY A 89 8.39 37.99 -10.08
N VAL A 90 8.18 38.08 -8.76
CA VAL A 90 7.05 38.84 -8.15
C VAL A 90 7.10 40.33 -8.51
N LYS A 91 8.29 40.88 -8.80
CA LYS A 91 8.48 42.29 -9.16
C LYS A 91 7.76 42.63 -10.48
N GLN A 92 7.97 41.84 -11.53
CA GLN A 92 7.35 42.06 -12.84
C GLN A 92 5.82 41.95 -12.78
N ILE A 93 5.30 41.05 -11.93
CA ILE A 93 3.86 40.92 -11.68
C ILE A 93 3.29 42.22 -11.08
N ARG A 94 3.97 42.78 -10.07
CA ARG A 94 3.56 44.05 -9.43
C ARG A 94 3.61 45.24 -10.40
N GLU A 95 4.62 45.30 -11.26
CA GLU A 95 4.74 46.34 -12.29
C GLU A 95 3.57 46.25 -13.29
N ALA A 96 3.24 45.05 -13.77
CA ALA A 96 2.10 44.85 -14.67
C ALA A 96 0.77 45.25 -14.03
N ILE A 97 0.56 44.93 -12.75
CA ILE A 97 -0.62 45.34 -11.99
C ILE A 97 -0.69 46.87 -11.87
N ALA A 98 0.43 47.53 -11.55
CA ALA A 98 0.47 48.99 -11.43
C ALA A 98 0.13 49.68 -12.75
N THR A 99 0.69 49.22 -13.87
CA THR A 99 0.36 49.73 -15.21
C THR A 99 -1.11 49.51 -15.56
N ALA A 100 -1.68 48.36 -15.20
CA ALA A 100 -3.09 48.07 -15.44
C ALA A 100 -4.02 49.00 -14.65
N GLN A 101 -3.69 49.26 -13.37
CA GLN A 101 -4.43 50.19 -12.52
C GLN A 101 -4.37 51.62 -13.06
N GLU A 102 -3.18 52.08 -13.44
CA GLU A 102 -2.97 53.41 -14.01
C GLU A 102 -3.81 53.61 -15.28
N ARG A 103 -3.75 52.65 -16.22
CA ARG A 103 -4.51 52.73 -17.48
C ARG A 103 -6.01 52.69 -17.27
N ARG A 104 -6.48 51.87 -16.33
CA ARG A 104 -7.90 51.80 -15.96
C ARG A 104 -8.38 53.12 -15.37
N ASN A 105 -7.58 53.75 -14.51
CA ASN A 105 -7.93 55.00 -13.83
C ASN A 105 -7.85 56.23 -14.75
N LEU A 106 -6.81 56.32 -15.59
CA LEU A 106 -6.57 57.49 -16.44
C LEU A 106 -7.34 57.44 -17.76
N TYR A 107 -7.48 56.26 -18.36
CA TYR A 107 -8.00 56.10 -19.72
C TYR A 107 -9.24 55.21 -19.81
N GLY A 108 -9.71 54.63 -18.69
CA GLY A 108 -10.81 53.66 -18.70
C GLY A 108 -10.49 52.36 -19.46
N GLN A 109 -9.23 52.16 -19.86
CA GLN A 109 -8.83 51.06 -20.73
C GLN A 109 -8.59 49.78 -19.92
N ARG A 110 -9.23 48.67 -20.34
CA ARG A 110 -8.99 47.34 -19.76
C ARG A 110 -7.60 46.83 -20.11
N THR A 111 -7.03 45.99 -19.25
CA THR A 111 -5.72 45.38 -19.48
C THR A 111 -5.82 43.86 -19.52
N THR A 112 -5.32 43.28 -20.61
CA THR A 112 -5.16 41.83 -20.79
C THR A 112 -3.73 41.45 -20.43
N LEU A 113 -3.58 40.64 -19.38
CA LEU A 113 -2.29 40.10 -18.96
C LEU A 113 -2.12 38.69 -19.51
N PHE A 114 -1.23 38.53 -20.48
CA PHE A 114 -0.83 37.23 -20.99
C PHE A 114 0.34 36.67 -20.19
N VAL A 115 0.17 35.45 -19.68
CA VAL A 115 1.20 34.71 -18.95
C VAL A 115 1.53 33.45 -19.69
N ASP A 116 2.72 33.39 -20.28
CA ASP A 116 3.23 32.20 -20.96
C ASP A 116 3.86 31.23 -19.96
N GLU A 117 3.65 29.92 -20.17
CA GLU A 117 4.07 28.83 -19.29
C GLU A 117 3.61 29.00 -17.83
N VAL A 118 2.33 29.33 -17.63
CA VAL A 118 1.77 29.65 -16.30
C VAL A 118 1.98 28.53 -15.26
N HIS A 119 2.18 27.28 -15.68
CA HIS A 119 2.52 26.14 -14.81
C HIS A 119 3.88 26.30 -14.10
N ARG A 120 4.78 27.15 -14.61
CA ARG A 120 6.12 27.38 -14.01
C ARG A 120 6.11 28.30 -12.80
N TRP A 121 5.01 29.01 -12.56
CA TRP A 121 4.89 29.87 -11.38
C TRP A 121 4.55 29.07 -10.13
N ASN A 122 5.20 29.44 -9.03
CA ASN A 122 4.85 28.90 -7.72
C ASN A 122 3.49 29.44 -7.24
N LYS A 123 2.93 28.79 -6.22
CA LYS A 123 1.62 29.14 -5.66
C LYS A 123 1.52 30.61 -5.21
N ALA A 124 2.57 31.17 -4.61
CA ALA A 124 2.57 32.55 -4.15
C ALA A 124 2.50 33.58 -5.30
N GLN A 125 3.15 33.30 -6.43
CA GLN A 125 3.07 34.12 -7.64
C GLN A 125 1.67 34.09 -8.25
N GLN A 126 1.04 32.92 -8.28
CA GLN A 126 -0.32 32.73 -8.77
C GLN A 126 -1.36 33.42 -7.86
N ASP A 127 -1.22 33.28 -6.54
CA ASP A 127 -2.11 33.88 -5.56
C ASP A 127 -2.06 35.42 -5.58
N ALA A 128 -0.91 36.01 -5.93
CA ALA A 128 -0.74 37.45 -6.04
C ALA A 128 -1.61 38.11 -7.13
N LEU A 129 -2.07 37.34 -8.13
CA LEU A 129 -2.92 37.84 -9.21
C LEU A 129 -4.41 37.81 -8.87
N LEU A 130 -4.83 36.97 -7.93
CA LEU A 130 -6.25 36.69 -7.65
C LEU A 130 -7.08 37.95 -7.37
N PRO A 131 -6.65 38.88 -6.49
CA PRO A 131 -7.48 40.06 -6.18
C PRO A 131 -7.73 40.94 -7.40
N HIS A 132 -6.77 40.99 -8.33
CA HIS A 132 -6.81 41.83 -9.52
C HIS A 132 -7.62 41.21 -10.67
N VAL A 133 -7.69 39.88 -10.69
CA VAL A 133 -8.61 39.13 -11.56
C VAL A 133 -10.05 39.28 -11.07
N GLU A 134 -10.29 39.11 -9.77
CA GLU A 134 -11.64 39.17 -9.18
C GLU A 134 -12.29 40.55 -9.32
N ASN A 135 -11.54 41.63 -9.13
CA ASN A 135 -12.06 43.00 -9.26
C ASN A 135 -12.02 43.54 -10.70
N GLY A 136 -11.66 42.71 -11.68
CA GLY A 136 -11.60 43.03 -13.11
C GLY A 136 -10.54 44.07 -13.48
N THR A 137 -9.50 44.26 -12.67
CA THR A 137 -8.36 45.11 -13.04
C THR A 137 -7.56 44.47 -14.18
N LEU A 138 -7.45 43.14 -14.15
CA LEU A 138 -6.77 42.34 -15.15
C LEU A 138 -7.72 41.29 -15.72
N ILE A 139 -7.70 41.14 -17.04
CA ILE A 139 -8.17 39.93 -17.71
C ILE A 139 -6.94 39.04 -17.88
N LEU A 140 -6.87 37.95 -17.12
CA LEU A 140 -5.75 37.00 -17.21
C LEU A 140 -5.97 36.07 -18.40
N ILE A 141 -4.96 35.93 -19.26
CA ILE A 141 -4.88 34.85 -20.25
C ILE A 141 -3.62 34.04 -19.95
N GLY A 142 -3.78 32.89 -19.30
CA GLY A 142 -2.70 31.94 -19.07
C GLY A 142 -2.53 31.02 -20.27
N ALA A 143 -1.29 30.78 -20.70
CA ALA A 143 -0.95 29.71 -21.63
C ALA A 143 -0.12 28.66 -20.91
N THR A 144 -0.45 27.40 -21.15
CA THR A 144 0.32 26.24 -20.71
C THR A 144 0.25 25.18 -21.79
N THR A 145 1.18 24.26 -21.72
CA THR A 145 1.27 23.05 -22.53
C THR A 145 0.84 21.84 -21.71
N GLU A 146 1.13 21.88 -20.41
CA GLU A 146 0.69 20.91 -19.40
C GLU A 146 -0.79 21.08 -19.02
N ASN A 147 -1.39 20.05 -18.41
CA ASN A 147 -2.80 20.07 -18.02
C ASN A 147 -3.05 21.06 -16.87
N PRO A 148 -3.88 22.11 -17.07
CA PRO A 148 -4.05 23.19 -16.11
C PRO A 148 -4.73 22.78 -14.80
N TYR A 149 -5.44 21.64 -14.75
CA TYR A 149 -6.09 21.18 -13.52
C TYR A 149 -5.11 20.67 -12.46
N PHE A 150 -3.87 20.34 -12.85
CA PHE A 150 -2.82 19.85 -11.96
C PHE A 150 -1.82 20.93 -11.58
N GLU A 151 -1.39 21.73 -12.55
CA GLU A 151 -0.26 22.66 -12.39
C GLU A 151 -0.66 24.10 -12.01
N VAL A 152 -1.90 24.49 -12.33
CA VAL A 152 -2.44 25.79 -11.95
C VAL A 152 -3.25 25.65 -10.67
N ASN A 153 -3.10 26.60 -9.74
CA ASN A 153 -3.81 26.55 -8.47
C ASN A 153 -5.33 26.52 -8.69
N LYS A 154 -6.03 25.81 -7.80
CA LYS A 154 -7.50 25.66 -7.88
C LYS A 154 -8.25 27.00 -7.87
N ALA A 155 -7.64 28.03 -7.28
CA ALA A 155 -8.24 29.36 -7.17
C ALA A 155 -8.26 30.13 -8.51
N LEU A 156 -7.20 30.07 -9.33
CA LEU A 156 -7.20 30.66 -10.67
C LEU A 156 -8.03 29.82 -11.63
N VAL A 157 -7.96 28.49 -11.53
CA VAL A 157 -8.78 27.57 -12.33
C VAL A 157 -10.27 27.84 -12.13
N SER A 158 -10.73 28.02 -10.88
CA SER A 158 -12.16 28.27 -10.62
C SER A 158 -12.66 29.64 -11.13
N ARG A 159 -11.76 30.58 -11.39
CA ARG A 159 -12.06 31.95 -11.86
C ARG A 159 -11.76 32.15 -13.34
N SER A 160 -11.28 31.11 -14.02
CA SER A 160 -10.89 31.16 -15.42
C SER A 160 -11.65 30.12 -16.24
N ARG A 161 -11.92 30.43 -17.51
CA ARG A 161 -12.44 29.44 -18.45
C ARG A 161 -11.27 28.74 -19.13
N ILE A 162 -11.30 27.42 -19.14
CA ILE A 162 -10.25 26.60 -19.72
C ILE A 162 -10.65 26.21 -21.15
N PHE A 163 -9.76 26.46 -22.12
CA PHE A 163 -9.94 26.07 -23.51
C PHE A 163 -8.74 25.26 -24.01
N GLN A 164 -9.04 24.10 -24.61
CA GLN A 164 -8.04 23.23 -25.22
C GLN A 164 -7.79 23.64 -26.67
N LEU A 165 -6.53 23.92 -26.99
CA LEU A 165 -6.06 24.05 -28.37
C LEU A 165 -5.53 22.68 -28.82
N ARG A 166 -5.96 22.24 -30.01
CA ARG A 166 -5.55 20.97 -30.61
C ARG A 166 -4.39 21.21 -31.58
N PRO A 167 -3.55 20.19 -31.88
CA PRO A 167 -2.64 20.25 -33.02
C PRO A 167 -3.38 20.69 -34.30
N LEU A 168 -2.73 21.52 -35.11
CA LEU A 168 -3.32 21.99 -36.36
C LEU A 168 -3.39 20.84 -37.37
N THR A 169 -4.41 20.84 -38.20
CA THR A 169 -4.54 19.83 -39.26
C THR A 169 -3.56 20.12 -40.41
N PRO A 170 -3.23 19.14 -41.25
CA PRO A 170 -2.42 19.38 -42.45
C PRO A 170 -3.01 20.47 -43.35
N ASP A 171 -4.34 20.54 -43.46
CA ASP A 171 -5.03 21.58 -44.23
C ASP A 171 -4.86 22.97 -43.62
N ASP A 172 -4.92 23.09 -42.28
CA ASP A 172 -4.64 24.35 -41.57
C ASP A 172 -3.20 24.82 -41.84
N LEU A 173 -2.23 23.91 -41.77
CA LEU A 173 -0.81 24.23 -42.01
C LEU A 173 -0.54 24.61 -43.46
N HIS A 174 -1.18 23.93 -44.42
CA HIS A 174 -1.14 24.33 -45.83
C HIS A 174 -1.67 25.75 -46.02
N GLN A 175 -2.81 26.07 -45.41
CA GLN A 175 -3.39 27.41 -45.48
C GLN A 175 -2.45 28.47 -44.90
N ILE A 176 -1.81 28.21 -43.76
CA ILE A 176 -0.86 29.12 -43.12
C ILE A 176 0.38 29.35 -44.01
N ALA A 177 0.94 28.29 -44.59
CA ALA A 177 2.09 28.40 -45.50
C ALA A 177 1.74 29.19 -46.77
N GLN A 178 0.57 28.93 -47.36
CA GLN A 178 0.09 29.67 -48.53
C GLN A 178 -0.16 31.15 -48.19
N GLN A 179 -0.74 31.44 -47.02
CA GLN A 179 -0.93 32.82 -46.55
C GLN A 179 0.41 33.55 -46.42
N ALA A 180 1.45 32.89 -45.92
CA ALA A 180 2.80 33.46 -45.84
C ALA A 180 3.45 33.70 -47.20
N LEU A 181 3.22 32.82 -48.18
CA LEU A 181 3.73 33.00 -49.55
C LEU A 181 2.98 34.11 -50.31
N ALA A 182 1.70 34.32 -50.03
CA ALA A 182 0.86 35.28 -50.73
C ALA A 182 0.88 36.70 -50.12
N ASP A 183 1.16 36.86 -48.82
CA ASP A 183 1.09 38.15 -48.13
C ASP A 183 2.24 39.09 -48.59
N PRO A 184 1.94 40.25 -49.23
CA PRO A 184 2.95 41.15 -49.78
C PRO A 184 3.54 42.11 -48.73
N GLU A 185 2.93 42.22 -47.55
CA GLU A 185 3.39 43.13 -46.50
C GLU A 185 4.29 42.42 -45.49
N ARG A 186 3.84 41.25 -45.00
CA ARG A 186 4.44 40.51 -43.88
C ARG A 186 5.21 39.27 -44.34
N GLY A 187 4.70 38.64 -45.40
CA GLY A 187 5.22 37.39 -45.94
C GLY A 187 6.15 37.58 -47.14
N TYR A 188 6.14 36.60 -48.03
CA TYR A 188 6.99 36.55 -49.21
C TYR A 188 6.26 36.90 -50.52
N GLY A 189 5.06 37.50 -50.46
CA GLY A 189 4.27 37.83 -51.66
C GLY A 189 4.92 38.83 -52.63
N LYS A 190 5.99 39.52 -52.20
CA LYS A 190 6.82 40.37 -53.07
C LYS A 190 7.96 39.62 -53.76
N LEU A 191 8.28 38.42 -53.33
CA LEU A 191 9.27 37.55 -53.94
C LEU A 191 8.59 36.62 -54.94
N ASN A 192 9.27 36.32 -56.05
CA ASN A 192 8.80 35.34 -57.02
C ASN A 192 9.15 33.92 -56.54
N VAL A 193 8.47 33.44 -55.50
CA VAL A 193 8.65 32.10 -54.93
C VAL A 193 7.70 31.12 -55.60
N ALA A 194 8.23 30.00 -56.08
CA ALA A 194 7.44 28.86 -56.48
C ALA A 194 7.84 27.65 -55.66
N ILE A 195 6.88 27.04 -54.99
CA ILE A 195 7.03 25.82 -54.21
C ILE A 195 6.33 24.68 -54.93
N GLU A 196 7.02 23.53 -55.04
CA GLU A 196 6.41 22.32 -55.58
C GLU A 196 5.39 21.75 -54.57
N PRO A 197 4.28 21.14 -55.03
CA PRO A 197 3.27 20.59 -54.12
C PRO A 197 3.86 19.54 -53.14
N GLU A 198 4.80 18.73 -53.60
CA GLU A 198 5.48 17.71 -52.80
C GLU A 198 6.40 18.32 -51.74
N ALA A 199 7.09 19.42 -52.07
CA ALA A 199 7.92 20.18 -51.13
C ALA A 199 7.05 20.82 -50.03
N LEU A 200 5.92 21.43 -50.40
CA LEU A 200 4.99 22.01 -49.43
C LEU A 200 4.38 20.94 -48.52
N ALA A 201 3.96 19.80 -49.10
CA ALA A 201 3.43 18.68 -48.33
C ALA A 201 4.48 18.13 -47.34
N HIS A 202 5.74 18.04 -47.76
CA HIS A 202 6.84 17.62 -46.88
C HIS A 202 7.04 18.59 -45.70
N LEU A 203 7.05 19.91 -45.94
CA LEU A 203 7.16 20.91 -44.88
C LEU A 203 5.99 20.82 -43.88
N VAL A 204 4.77 20.55 -44.36
CA VAL A 204 3.58 20.39 -43.52
C VAL A 204 3.62 19.09 -42.71
N ASP A 205 3.99 17.98 -43.33
CA ASP A 205 4.10 16.67 -42.66
C ASP A 205 5.12 16.74 -41.52
N VAL A 206 6.28 17.35 -41.78
CA VAL A 206 7.34 17.52 -40.79
C VAL A 206 6.94 18.47 -39.66
N ALA A 207 6.13 19.49 -39.95
CA ALA A 207 5.64 20.41 -38.93
C ALA A 207 4.63 19.77 -37.96
N ASN A 208 3.98 18.66 -38.35
CA ASN A 208 3.08 17.84 -37.54
C ASN A 208 2.18 18.62 -36.55
N GLY A 209 1.46 19.61 -37.06
CA GLY A 209 0.52 20.42 -36.29
C GLY A 209 1.08 21.68 -35.63
N ASP A 210 2.36 22.03 -35.84
CA ASP A 210 3.02 23.25 -35.36
C ASP A 210 3.13 24.33 -36.46
N ALA A 211 2.33 25.41 -36.34
CA ALA A 211 2.38 26.55 -37.27
C ALA A 211 3.71 27.32 -37.23
N ARG A 212 4.37 27.39 -36.08
CA ARG A 212 5.69 28.03 -35.95
C ARG A 212 6.75 27.19 -36.67
N GLY A 213 6.64 25.86 -36.55
CA GLY A 213 7.48 24.90 -37.26
C GLY A 213 7.43 25.09 -38.78
N VAL A 214 6.23 25.07 -39.37
CA VAL A 214 6.07 25.21 -40.83
C VAL A 214 6.57 26.57 -41.33
N LEU A 215 6.30 27.67 -40.60
CA LEU A 215 6.74 29.01 -40.99
C LEU A 215 8.26 29.18 -40.89
N ASN A 216 8.90 28.59 -39.89
CA ASN A 216 10.35 28.63 -39.77
C ASN A 216 11.05 27.80 -40.85
N ALA A 217 10.51 26.62 -41.18
CA ALA A 217 11.05 25.78 -42.24
C ALA A 217 10.87 26.45 -43.61
N LEU A 218 9.73 27.09 -43.84
CA LEU A 218 9.45 27.89 -45.03
C LEU A 218 10.36 29.12 -45.13
N GLU A 219 10.57 29.85 -44.03
CA GLU A 219 11.51 30.98 -43.96
C GLU A 219 12.92 30.53 -44.33
N LEU A 220 13.40 29.43 -43.75
CA LEU A 220 14.72 28.91 -44.08
C LEU A 220 14.80 28.53 -45.55
N ALA A 221 13.82 27.80 -46.08
CA ALA A 221 13.80 27.39 -47.49
C ALA A 221 13.83 28.58 -48.46
N VAL A 222 13.06 29.64 -48.19
CA VAL A 222 13.01 30.83 -49.05
C VAL A 222 14.30 31.64 -48.95
N GLU A 223 14.90 31.76 -47.76
CA GLU A 223 16.05 32.64 -47.53
C GLU A 223 17.40 32.02 -47.89
N THR A 224 17.52 30.68 -47.88
CA THR A 224 18.76 29.98 -48.25
C THR A 224 18.82 29.60 -49.72
N THR A 225 17.68 29.53 -50.42
CA THR A 225 17.63 29.15 -51.83
C THR A 225 18.04 30.32 -52.73
N GLU A 226 19.06 30.12 -53.56
CA GLU A 226 19.50 31.12 -54.52
C GLU A 226 18.42 31.42 -55.57
N LYS A 227 18.36 32.68 -55.99
CA LYS A 227 17.46 33.10 -57.08
C LYS A 227 18.00 32.57 -58.39
N GLY A 228 17.19 31.82 -59.14
CA GLY A 228 17.53 31.40 -60.50
C GLY A 228 17.71 32.60 -61.45
N GLY A 229 18.21 32.36 -62.66
CA GLY A 229 18.52 33.42 -63.64
C GLY A 229 17.34 34.32 -64.06
N ASN A 230 16.11 33.94 -63.74
CA ASN A 230 14.86 34.70 -63.93
C ASN A 230 14.37 35.43 -62.66
N GLY A 231 15.18 35.45 -61.59
CA GLY A 231 14.81 36.02 -60.29
C GLY A 231 13.81 35.19 -59.48
N ARG A 232 13.48 33.96 -59.93
CA ARG A 232 12.55 33.04 -59.27
C ARG A 232 13.29 32.19 -58.23
N ILE A 233 12.70 32.05 -57.05
CA ILE A 233 13.13 31.12 -56.00
C ILE A 233 12.30 29.86 -56.20
N HIS A 234 12.94 28.74 -56.51
CA HIS A 234 12.26 27.46 -56.79
C HIS A 234 12.54 26.49 -55.66
N LEU A 235 11.52 26.17 -54.87
CA LEU A 235 11.61 25.27 -53.72
C LEU A 235 11.19 23.87 -54.14
N THR A 236 12.18 22.99 -54.35
CA THR A 236 11.98 21.56 -54.65
C THR A 236 11.85 20.74 -53.36
N LEU A 237 11.54 19.45 -53.49
CA LEU A 237 11.51 18.53 -52.35
C LEU A 237 12.88 18.47 -51.64
N GLU A 238 13.98 18.42 -52.39
CA GLU A 238 15.33 18.36 -51.81
C GLU A 238 15.64 19.62 -51.00
N VAL A 239 15.24 20.80 -51.49
CA VAL A 239 15.37 22.05 -50.75
C VAL A 239 14.55 22.01 -49.46
N ALA A 240 13.33 21.47 -49.50
CA ALA A 240 12.50 21.33 -48.31
C ALA A 240 13.14 20.39 -47.29
N GLU A 241 13.68 19.24 -47.72
CA GLU A 241 14.39 18.28 -46.87
C GLU A 241 15.64 18.89 -46.22
N GLU A 242 16.42 19.69 -46.95
CA GLU A 242 17.61 20.39 -46.43
C GLU A 242 17.25 21.57 -45.51
N SER A 243 16.11 22.22 -45.76
CA SER A 243 15.60 23.35 -44.97
C SER A 243 14.97 22.91 -43.65
N ILE A 244 14.91 21.61 -43.42
CA ILE A 244 14.58 21.02 -42.14
C ILE A 244 15.89 20.51 -41.55
N GLN A 245 16.48 21.28 -40.63
CA GLN A 245 17.41 20.66 -39.67
C GLN A 245 16.64 19.52 -39.03
N ARG A 246 17.11 18.26 -39.19
CA ARG A 246 16.59 17.06 -38.52
C ARG A 246 16.36 17.36 -37.04
N ARG A 247 15.18 17.87 -36.72
CA ARG A 247 14.71 18.06 -35.36
C ARG A 247 14.08 16.74 -35.00
N ALA A 248 14.70 16.12 -33.99
CA ALA A 248 14.11 15.22 -33.02
C ALA A 248 12.59 15.09 -33.22
N VAL A 249 12.22 14.10 -34.02
CA VAL A 249 10.85 13.82 -34.42
C VAL A 249 10.05 13.51 -33.17
N LEU A 250 9.07 14.36 -32.88
CA LEU A 250 7.88 14.07 -32.06
C LEU A 250 8.13 13.37 -30.72
N TYR A 251 8.91 14.01 -29.87
CA TYR A 251 8.67 13.93 -28.42
C TYR A 251 8.15 15.29 -27.97
N ASP A 252 6.84 15.48 -28.11
CA ASP A 252 6.19 16.56 -27.38
C ASP A 252 6.22 16.16 -25.90
N LYS A 253 7.12 16.75 -25.12
CA LYS A 253 7.21 16.54 -23.67
C LYS A 253 5.89 16.79 -22.94
N GLU A 254 4.91 17.40 -23.62
CA GLU A 254 3.63 17.83 -23.07
C GLU A 254 2.42 17.21 -23.79
N GLY A 255 2.64 16.29 -24.75
CA GLY A 255 1.59 15.66 -25.56
C GLY A 255 1.25 14.23 -25.14
N ASP A 256 0.07 13.76 -25.54
CA ASP A 256 -0.41 12.38 -25.31
C ASP A 256 0.62 11.31 -25.75
N VAL A 257 1.40 11.58 -26.80
CA VAL A 257 2.44 10.67 -27.31
C VAL A 257 3.60 10.46 -26.33
N HIS A 258 4.01 11.48 -25.56
CA HIS A 258 5.01 11.32 -24.51
C HIS A 258 4.48 10.43 -23.39
N TYR A 259 3.25 10.71 -22.92
CA TYR A 259 2.59 9.92 -21.89
C TYR A 259 2.34 8.48 -22.34
N ASP A 260 1.90 8.28 -23.58
CA ASP A 260 1.68 6.97 -24.17
C ASP A 260 3.00 6.20 -24.31
N THR A 261 4.08 6.86 -24.74
CA THR A 261 5.39 6.21 -24.92
C THR A 261 6.02 5.83 -23.58
N ILE A 262 5.98 6.71 -22.57
CA ILE A 262 6.49 6.36 -21.23
C ILE A 262 5.60 5.31 -20.56
N SER A 263 4.29 5.35 -20.80
CA SER A 263 3.35 4.35 -20.28
C SER A 263 3.58 2.99 -20.93
N ALA A 264 3.80 2.95 -22.25
CA ALA A 264 4.18 1.74 -22.98
C ALA A 264 5.52 1.20 -22.47
N PHE A 265 6.53 2.05 -22.31
CA PHE A 265 7.82 1.68 -21.72
C PHE A 265 7.66 1.01 -20.35
N ILE A 266 6.95 1.66 -19.42
CA ILE A 266 6.76 1.13 -18.07
C ILE A 266 5.92 -0.15 -18.06
N LYS A 267 4.89 -0.25 -18.90
CA LYS A 267 4.13 -1.48 -19.08
C LYS A 267 4.97 -2.62 -19.66
N SER A 268 5.89 -2.34 -20.59
CA SER A 268 6.80 -3.36 -21.13
C SER A 268 7.80 -3.86 -20.09
N VAL A 269 8.38 -2.95 -19.29
CA VAL A 269 9.27 -3.35 -18.19
C VAL A 269 8.50 -4.16 -17.13
N ARG A 270 7.30 -3.73 -16.74
CA ARG A 270 6.40 -4.45 -15.83
C ARG A 270 6.00 -5.82 -16.39
N GLY A 271 5.68 -5.89 -17.67
CA GLY A 271 5.36 -7.10 -18.41
C GLY A 271 6.54 -8.03 -18.67
N SER A 272 7.75 -7.64 -18.22
CA SER A 272 8.99 -8.40 -18.38
C SER A 272 9.36 -8.67 -19.84
N ASP A 273 9.08 -7.71 -20.73
CA ASP A 273 9.46 -7.72 -22.13
C ASP A 273 10.65 -6.76 -22.35
N PRO A 274 11.90 -7.26 -22.30
CA PRO A 274 13.09 -6.42 -22.44
C PRO A 274 13.22 -5.82 -23.84
N ASP A 275 12.75 -6.51 -24.89
CA ASP A 275 12.85 -6.04 -26.27
C ASP A 275 11.93 -4.84 -26.49
N ALA A 276 10.67 -4.95 -26.08
CA ALA A 276 9.71 -3.84 -26.15
C ALA A 276 10.15 -2.67 -25.25
N ALA A 277 10.66 -2.95 -24.04
CA ALA A 277 11.14 -1.91 -23.14
C ALA A 277 12.33 -1.13 -23.75
N LEU A 278 13.31 -1.82 -24.34
CA LEU A 278 14.42 -1.18 -25.04
C LEU A 278 13.94 -0.36 -26.24
N TYR A 279 12.99 -0.88 -27.03
CA TYR A 279 12.42 -0.15 -28.17
C TYR A 279 11.77 1.17 -27.74
N TRP A 280 10.87 1.12 -26.74
CA TRP A 280 10.19 2.33 -26.26
C TRP A 280 11.18 3.32 -25.66
N MET A 281 12.16 2.86 -24.86
CA MET A 281 13.20 3.71 -24.32
C MET A 281 14.07 4.35 -25.41
N ALA A 282 14.49 3.59 -26.41
CA ALA A 282 15.26 4.09 -27.54
C ALA A 282 14.48 5.14 -28.33
N LYS A 283 13.16 4.94 -28.51
CA LYS A 283 12.27 5.93 -29.11
C LYS A 283 12.26 7.24 -28.30
N MET A 284 12.15 7.17 -26.97
CA MET A 284 12.23 8.37 -26.11
C MET A 284 13.57 9.10 -26.22
N VAL A 285 14.67 8.35 -26.17
CA VAL A 285 16.04 8.90 -26.27
C VAL A 285 16.29 9.53 -27.64
N TYR A 286 15.85 8.86 -28.71
CA TYR A 286 15.97 9.36 -30.08
C TYR A 286 15.17 10.66 -30.29
N ALA A 287 13.99 10.73 -29.67
CA ALA A 287 13.09 11.86 -29.78
C ALA A 287 13.48 13.02 -28.82
N GLY A 288 14.54 12.87 -28.02
CA GLY A 288 15.12 13.96 -27.22
C GLY A 288 14.58 14.07 -25.78
N GLU A 289 13.95 13.02 -25.26
CA GLU A 289 13.57 12.95 -23.85
C GLU A 289 14.79 13.08 -22.94
N ASP A 290 14.64 13.73 -21.78
CA ASP A 290 15.74 13.80 -20.82
C ASP A 290 15.93 12.40 -20.19
N PRO A 291 17.11 11.76 -20.33
CA PRO A 291 17.39 10.47 -19.67
C PRO A 291 17.12 10.46 -18.17
N ARG A 292 17.24 11.60 -17.49
CA ARG A 292 16.91 11.72 -16.07
C ARG A 292 15.44 11.44 -15.77
N PHE A 293 14.55 11.79 -16.70
CA PHE A 293 13.13 11.43 -16.60
C PHE A 293 12.94 9.92 -16.68
N ILE A 294 13.61 9.26 -17.62
CA ILE A 294 13.55 7.79 -17.79
C ILE A 294 14.09 7.10 -16.53
N PHE A 295 15.22 7.55 -15.98
CA PHE A 295 15.76 7.04 -14.71
C PHE A 295 14.78 7.20 -13.55
N ARG A 296 14.14 8.39 -13.39
CA ARG A 296 13.11 8.58 -12.35
C ARG A 296 12.00 7.53 -12.45
N ARG A 297 11.52 7.25 -13.66
CA ARG A 297 10.46 6.27 -13.89
C ARG A 297 10.92 4.83 -13.61
N MET A 298 12.16 4.49 -13.97
CA MET A 298 12.77 3.20 -13.61
C MET A 298 13.00 3.05 -12.10
N THR A 299 13.37 4.11 -11.39
CA THR A 299 13.53 4.11 -9.92
C THR A 299 12.20 3.86 -9.22
N ILE A 300 11.11 4.49 -9.69
CA ILE A 300 9.76 4.22 -9.17
C ILE A 300 9.39 2.76 -9.41
N LEU A 301 9.57 2.27 -10.65
CA LEU A 301 9.28 0.89 -11.03
C LEU A 301 10.05 -0.12 -10.18
N ALA A 302 11.32 0.16 -9.87
CA ALA A 302 12.14 -0.69 -9.02
C ALA A 302 11.52 -0.90 -7.62
N GLY A 303 10.83 0.10 -7.07
CA GLY A 303 10.11 -0.03 -5.80
C GLY A 303 8.66 -0.53 -5.92
N GLU A 304 7.99 -0.22 -7.02
CA GLU A 304 6.57 -0.50 -7.26
C GLU A 304 6.30 -1.90 -7.81
N ASP A 305 7.04 -2.28 -8.86
CA ASP A 305 6.76 -3.48 -9.68
C ASP A 305 7.80 -4.59 -9.48
N VAL A 306 9.01 -4.25 -9.03
CA VAL A 306 10.03 -5.24 -8.61
C VAL A 306 10.00 -5.41 -7.10
N GLY A 307 9.99 -4.30 -6.36
CA GLY A 307 9.75 -4.27 -4.92
C GLY A 307 10.69 -5.18 -4.15
N MET A 308 10.13 -5.98 -3.24
CA MET A 308 10.90 -6.91 -2.42
C MET A 308 11.21 -8.24 -3.11
N ALA A 309 10.69 -8.51 -4.31
CA ALA A 309 11.11 -9.70 -5.07
C ALA A 309 12.59 -9.62 -5.47
N ASP A 310 13.11 -8.40 -5.66
CA ASP A 310 14.55 -8.16 -5.73
C ASP A 310 14.94 -6.85 -5.04
N PRO A 311 15.38 -6.92 -3.77
CA PRO A 311 15.77 -5.75 -2.99
C PRO A 311 16.95 -4.96 -3.57
N GLN A 312 17.73 -5.54 -4.50
CA GLN A 312 18.87 -4.86 -5.12
C GLN A 312 18.46 -3.93 -6.27
N ALA A 313 17.25 -4.06 -6.80
CA ALA A 313 16.81 -3.33 -7.99
C ALA A 313 16.96 -1.81 -7.87
N MET A 314 16.55 -1.25 -6.72
CA MET A 314 16.70 0.18 -6.44
C MET A 314 18.17 0.63 -6.46
N GLY A 315 19.06 -0.18 -5.90
CA GLY A 315 20.50 0.08 -5.85
C GLY A 315 21.16 0.00 -7.21
N VAL A 316 20.78 -0.99 -8.03
CA VAL A 316 21.28 -1.14 -9.41
C VAL A 316 20.87 0.06 -10.27
N VAL A 317 19.60 0.45 -10.23
CA VAL A 317 19.09 1.58 -11.02
C VAL A 317 19.73 2.89 -10.59
N THR A 318 19.87 3.11 -9.28
CA THR A 318 20.52 4.33 -8.75
C THR A 318 22.00 4.38 -9.13
N SER A 319 22.70 3.25 -9.10
CA SER A 319 24.10 3.18 -9.55
C SER A 319 24.24 3.50 -11.03
N CYS A 320 23.34 2.97 -11.87
CA CYS A 320 23.28 3.29 -13.29
C CYS A 320 22.99 4.78 -13.52
N TRP A 321 22.05 5.36 -12.77
CA TRP A 321 21.75 6.79 -12.86
C TRP A 321 22.96 7.65 -12.45
N GLN A 322 23.63 7.33 -11.34
CA GLN A 322 24.84 8.06 -10.93
C GLN A 322 25.97 7.94 -11.96
N ALA A 323 26.14 6.76 -12.57
CA ALA A 323 27.07 6.59 -13.68
C ALA A 323 26.70 7.49 -14.86
N PHE A 324 25.41 7.54 -15.23
CA PHE A 324 24.91 8.45 -16.27
C PHE A 324 25.22 9.93 -15.96
N GLU A 325 24.99 10.40 -14.74
CA GLU A 325 25.27 11.80 -14.36
C GLU A 325 26.76 12.18 -14.52
N ARG A 326 27.66 11.20 -14.35
CA ARG A 326 29.11 11.41 -14.49
C ARG A 326 29.60 11.29 -15.94
N ILE A 327 28.96 10.44 -16.74
CA ILE A 327 29.37 10.13 -18.11
C ILE A 327 28.74 11.11 -19.11
N GLY A 328 27.43 11.39 -18.99
CA GLY A 328 26.68 12.17 -19.98
C GLY A 328 26.41 11.40 -21.27
N MET A 329 25.85 12.07 -22.28
CA MET A 329 25.58 11.46 -23.60
C MET A 329 26.76 11.68 -24.56
N PRO A 330 27.01 10.75 -25.51
CA PRO A 330 26.22 9.57 -25.88
C PRO A 330 26.48 8.28 -25.08
N GLU A 331 27.60 8.15 -24.37
CA GLU A 331 28.00 6.92 -23.66
C GLU A 331 27.04 6.58 -22.49
N GLY A 332 26.30 7.55 -21.98
CA GLY A 332 25.23 7.38 -21.00
C GLY A 332 24.07 6.48 -21.45
N ARG A 333 24.02 6.10 -22.75
CA ARG A 333 23.12 5.06 -23.26
C ARG A 333 23.38 3.67 -22.65
N PHE A 334 24.63 3.35 -22.30
CA PHE A 334 24.97 2.07 -21.68
C PHE A 334 24.34 1.89 -20.29
N PRO A 335 24.51 2.81 -19.31
CA PRO A 335 23.84 2.67 -18.02
C PRO A 335 22.31 2.74 -18.12
N LEU A 336 21.75 3.50 -19.08
CA LEU A 336 20.31 3.48 -19.38
C LEU A 336 19.84 2.08 -19.79
N ALA A 337 20.51 1.48 -20.78
CA ALA A 337 20.18 0.14 -21.27
C ALA A 337 20.32 -0.93 -20.17
N GLN A 338 21.39 -0.85 -19.38
CA GLN A 338 21.63 -1.79 -18.29
C GLN A 338 20.52 -1.74 -17.23
N ALA A 339 20.11 -0.54 -16.80
CA ALA A 339 19.01 -0.40 -15.84
C ALA A 339 17.68 -0.93 -16.40
N CYS A 340 17.38 -0.64 -17.67
CA CYS A 340 16.17 -1.12 -18.34
C CYS A 340 16.12 -2.66 -18.41
N ILE A 341 17.19 -3.28 -18.92
CA ILE A 341 17.27 -4.75 -19.06
C ILE A 341 17.19 -5.43 -17.70
N TYR A 342 17.88 -4.89 -16.70
CA TYR A 342 17.83 -5.41 -15.33
C TYR A 342 16.40 -5.45 -14.81
N LEU A 343 15.69 -4.31 -14.86
CA LEU A 343 14.31 -4.23 -14.36
C LEU A 343 13.35 -5.10 -15.17
N ALA A 344 13.50 -5.16 -16.49
CA ALA A 344 12.65 -5.98 -17.34
C ALA A 344 12.81 -7.48 -17.03
N THR A 345 14.02 -7.92 -16.68
CA THR A 345 14.32 -9.33 -16.38
C THR A 345 14.23 -9.69 -14.89
N ALA A 346 14.09 -8.72 -14.00
CA ALA A 346 13.94 -8.94 -12.57
C ALA A 346 12.60 -9.63 -12.22
N PRO A 347 12.54 -10.46 -11.16
CA PRO A 347 11.28 -10.98 -10.65
C PRO A 347 10.36 -9.83 -10.23
N LYS A 348 9.06 -9.95 -10.47
CA LYS A 348 8.08 -8.89 -10.23
C LYS A 348 7.31 -9.13 -8.94
N SER A 349 7.16 -8.10 -8.13
CA SER A 349 6.26 -8.09 -6.98
C SER A 349 5.80 -6.68 -6.67
N ASN A 350 4.49 -6.56 -6.49
CA ASN A 350 3.81 -5.34 -6.06
C ASN A 350 3.44 -5.38 -4.56
N SER A 351 4.03 -6.27 -3.77
CA SER A 351 3.73 -6.43 -2.34
C SER A 351 3.95 -5.16 -1.51
N ALA A 352 4.79 -4.23 -2.00
CA ALA A 352 5.00 -2.92 -1.39
C ALA A 352 3.73 -2.03 -1.39
N PHE A 353 2.71 -2.36 -2.21
CA PHE A 353 1.41 -1.70 -2.16
C PHE A 353 0.70 -1.86 -0.82
N ALA A 354 1.12 -2.82 0.01
CA ALA A 354 0.74 -2.96 1.42
C ALA A 354 0.72 -1.62 2.19
N PHE A 355 1.64 -0.70 1.87
CA PHE A 355 1.65 0.62 2.50
C PHE A 355 0.42 1.47 2.14
N PHE A 356 -0.04 1.41 0.88
CA PHE A 356 -1.25 2.11 0.46
C PHE A 356 -2.51 1.49 1.06
N ASP A 357 -2.55 0.18 1.24
CA ASP A 357 -3.65 -0.50 1.96
C ASP A 357 -3.70 -0.09 3.43
N ALA A 358 -2.53 0.12 4.05
CA ALA A 358 -2.42 0.69 5.39
C ALA A 358 -2.91 2.15 5.44
N LEU A 359 -2.54 2.99 4.45
CA LEU A 359 -3.06 4.36 4.34
C LEU A 359 -4.59 4.38 4.19
N ALA A 360 -5.14 3.58 3.28
CA ALA A 360 -6.58 3.48 3.06
C ALA A 360 -7.33 2.98 4.31
N THR A 361 -6.69 2.13 5.12
CA THR A 361 -7.21 1.70 6.42
C THR A 361 -7.26 2.86 7.40
N ILE A 362 -6.17 3.62 7.53
CA ILE A 362 -6.07 4.76 8.45
C ILE A 362 -7.09 5.85 8.08
N GLU A 363 -7.35 6.08 6.79
CA GLU A 363 -8.37 7.03 6.35
C GLU A 363 -9.80 6.63 6.74
N LYS A 364 -10.07 5.32 6.81
CA LYS A 364 -11.39 4.77 7.18
C LYS A 364 -11.59 4.64 8.68
N GLU A 365 -10.53 4.29 9.41
CA GLU A 365 -10.58 4.08 10.86
C GLU A 365 -10.15 5.37 11.58
N GLN A 366 -11.12 6.17 12.04
CA GLN A 366 -10.85 7.33 12.87
C GLN A 366 -10.31 6.90 14.25
N GLU A 367 -9.11 7.38 14.57
CA GLU A 367 -8.49 7.39 15.92
C GLU A 367 -8.20 6.01 16.56
N ALA A 368 -7.25 5.26 15.97
CA ALA A 368 -6.54 4.21 16.70
C ALA A 368 -5.25 4.78 17.33
N ASP A 369 -5.21 4.92 18.66
CA ASP A 369 -4.02 5.39 19.39
C ASP A 369 -2.90 4.33 19.36
N VAL A 370 -1.65 4.78 19.42
CA VAL A 370 -0.47 3.90 19.45
C VAL A 370 -0.53 3.05 20.73
N PRO A 371 -0.35 1.72 20.68
CA PRO A 371 -0.26 0.89 21.88
C PRO A 371 0.77 1.45 22.87
N ASN A 372 0.42 1.52 24.15
CA ASN A 372 1.22 2.25 25.14
C ASN A 372 2.66 1.72 25.27
N HIS A 373 2.86 0.41 25.13
CA HIS A 373 4.18 -0.22 25.13
C HIS A 373 5.04 0.11 23.91
N LEU A 374 4.48 0.71 22.86
CA LEU A 374 5.22 1.19 21.68
C LEU A 374 5.44 2.72 21.70
N LYS A 375 4.80 3.45 22.62
CA LYS A 375 4.96 4.91 22.74
C LYS A 375 6.39 5.24 23.21
N ASP A 376 6.86 6.44 22.85
CA ASP A 376 8.20 6.91 23.23
C ASP A 376 8.28 7.15 24.75
N GLY A 377 9.00 6.28 25.45
CA GLY A 377 9.25 6.40 26.89
C GLY A 377 10.19 7.54 27.29
N ASN A 378 10.99 8.07 26.37
CA ASN A 378 11.89 9.20 26.67
C ASN A 378 11.14 10.55 26.71
N ARG A 379 9.96 10.63 26.10
CA ARG A 379 9.08 11.80 26.12
C ARG A 379 8.00 11.72 27.19
N ASP A 380 8.13 10.82 28.16
CA ASP A 380 7.19 10.65 29.28
C ASP A 380 7.38 11.74 30.36
N SER A 381 7.37 13.01 29.98
CA SER A 381 7.58 14.15 30.90
C SER A 381 6.46 14.29 31.95
N GLU A 382 5.28 13.76 31.65
CA GLU A 382 4.09 13.84 32.51
C GLU A 382 3.80 12.52 33.27
N GLY A 383 4.66 11.50 33.12
CA GLY A 383 4.56 10.26 33.88
C GLY A 383 3.34 9.41 33.52
N PHE A 384 2.95 9.32 32.25
CA PHE A 384 1.90 8.47 31.68
C PHE A 384 2.36 7.03 31.38
N GLY A 385 3.66 6.78 31.24
CA GLY A 385 4.24 5.43 31.15
C GLY A 385 4.33 4.91 29.75
N HIS A 386 4.58 5.82 28.82
CA HIS A 386 4.93 5.49 27.46
C HIS A 386 6.12 4.53 27.42
N GLY A 387 6.05 3.54 26.54
CA GLY A 387 7.10 2.54 26.34
C GLY A 387 7.22 1.49 27.45
N LYS A 388 6.41 1.59 28.52
CA LYS A 388 6.40 0.56 29.57
C LYS A 388 5.74 -0.71 29.04
N GLY A 389 6.42 -1.84 29.22
CA GLY A 389 5.95 -3.13 28.72
C GLY A 389 6.47 -3.50 27.34
N TYR A 390 7.29 -2.65 26.72
CA TYR A 390 7.95 -2.97 25.47
C TYR A 390 8.83 -4.20 25.63
N LEU A 391 8.65 -5.20 24.78
CA LEU A 391 9.52 -6.35 24.70
C LEU A 391 10.54 -6.12 23.60
N TYR A 392 11.80 -5.96 24.01
CA TYR A 392 12.87 -5.70 23.09
C TYR A 392 13.25 -7.00 22.34
N PRO A 393 13.02 -7.12 21.02
CA PRO A 393 13.12 -8.40 20.31
C PRO A 393 14.52 -9.05 20.40
N HIS A 394 15.59 -8.26 20.45
CA HIS A 394 16.96 -8.78 20.56
C HIS A 394 17.27 -9.46 21.91
N ALA A 395 16.43 -9.28 22.93
CA ALA A 395 16.54 -10.01 24.19
C ALA A 395 15.93 -11.42 24.13
N TYR A 396 15.31 -11.79 23.01
CA TYR A 396 14.63 -13.06 22.80
C TYR A 396 15.34 -13.91 21.75
N ARG A 397 15.06 -15.21 21.77
CA ARG A 397 15.60 -16.17 20.80
C ARG A 397 15.20 -15.76 19.39
N ASP A 398 16.11 -15.96 18.44
CA ASP A 398 15.92 -15.62 17.02
C ASP A 398 15.62 -14.13 16.77
N HIS A 399 15.92 -13.27 17.77
CA HIS A 399 15.64 -11.84 17.79
C HIS A 399 14.18 -11.50 17.49
N TRP A 400 13.25 -12.36 17.91
CA TRP A 400 11.83 -12.19 17.65
C TRP A 400 11.00 -12.46 18.90
N VAL A 401 9.90 -11.74 19.02
CA VAL A 401 8.95 -11.88 20.12
C VAL A 401 7.52 -11.70 19.64
N ALA A 402 6.62 -12.59 20.05
CA ALA A 402 5.19 -12.40 19.86
C ALA A 402 4.73 -11.22 20.74
N GLN A 403 4.36 -10.12 20.11
CA GLN A 403 3.87 -8.91 20.77
C GLN A 403 2.88 -8.23 19.83
N GLN A 404 1.86 -7.58 20.38
CA GLN A 404 0.95 -6.78 19.54
C GLN A 404 1.63 -5.50 19.07
N TYR A 405 1.78 -5.34 17.75
CA TYR A 405 2.39 -4.17 17.14
C TYR A 405 1.37 -3.18 16.54
N LEU A 406 0.22 -3.70 16.07
CA LEU A 406 -0.89 -2.87 15.61
C LEU A 406 -1.77 -2.43 16.80
N PRO A 407 -2.56 -1.36 16.66
CA PRO A 407 -3.63 -1.05 17.61
C PRO A 407 -4.62 -2.20 17.78
N ASP A 408 -5.33 -2.24 18.90
CA ASP A 408 -6.30 -3.31 19.22
C ASP A 408 -7.41 -3.39 18.16
N ALA A 409 -7.87 -2.25 17.64
CA ALA A 409 -8.88 -2.18 16.56
C ALA A 409 -8.42 -2.83 15.24
N LEU A 410 -7.09 -2.94 15.03
CA LEU A 410 -6.46 -3.48 13.83
C LEU A 410 -5.86 -4.87 14.04
N GLN A 411 -6.18 -5.51 15.17
CA GLN A 411 -5.70 -6.85 15.46
C GLN A 411 -6.17 -7.85 14.39
N GLY A 412 -5.26 -8.71 13.93
CA GLY A 412 -5.53 -9.69 12.86
C GLY A 412 -5.48 -9.13 11.44
N LYS A 413 -5.39 -7.80 11.26
CA LYS A 413 -5.28 -7.19 9.93
C LYS A 413 -3.89 -7.44 9.32
N MET A 414 -3.89 -7.79 8.04
CA MET A 414 -2.68 -8.08 7.27
C MET A 414 -2.52 -7.05 6.16
N PHE A 415 -1.35 -6.43 6.08
CA PHE A 415 -1.00 -5.47 5.02
C PHE A 415 0.02 -6.09 4.05
N TYR A 416 1.12 -6.60 4.58
CA TYR A 416 2.21 -7.15 3.78
C TYR A 416 2.10 -8.66 3.62
N GLU A 417 2.01 -9.11 2.37
CA GLU A 417 2.00 -10.51 1.98
C GLU A 417 3.11 -10.75 0.96
N PRO A 418 4.22 -11.41 1.36
CA PRO A 418 5.31 -11.71 0.44
C PRO A 418 4.81 -12.61 -0.71
N SER A 419 5.17 -12.25 -1.94
CA SER A 419 4.90 -13.08 -3.12
C SER A 419 5.76 -14.35 -3.15
N ASP A 420 5.49 -15.22 -4.11
CA ASP A 420 6.30 -16.40 -4.43
C ASP A 420 7.49 -16.09 -5.35
N GLN A 421 7.77 -14.81 -5.60
CA GLN A 421 8.80 -14.35 -6.54
C GLN A 421 10.09 -13.96 -5.82
N GLY A 422 11.23 -14.31 -6.43
CA GLY A 422 12.57 -13.84 -6.03
C GLY A 422 12.89 -14.01 -4.53
N TYR A 423 13.33 -12.93 -3.89
CA TYR A 423 13.66 -12.87 -2.47
C TYR A 423 12.44 -13.09 -1.57
N GLU A 424 11.25 -12.64 -1.97
CA GLU A 424 10.04 -12.80 -1.15
C GLU A 424 9.69 -14.27 -0.92
N ARG A 425 9.91 -15.12 -1.92
CA ARG A 425 9.77 -16.57 -1.79
C ARG A 425 10.56 -17.14 -0.61
N GLN A 426 11.73 -16.57 -0.32
CA GLN A 426 12.62 -17.04 0.75
C GLN A 426 12.11 -16.63 2.13
N ILE A 427 11.43 -15.49 2.24
CA ILE A 427 10.95 -14.94 3.52
C ILE A 427 9.47 -15.23 3.80
N GLN A 428 8.70 -15.66 2.80
CA GLN A 428 7.26 -15.87 2.88
C GLN A 428 6.88 -16.79 4.05
N LEU A 429 7.55 -17.95 4.16
CA LEU A 429 7.28 -18.93 5.21
C LEU A 429 7.57 -18.37 6.61
N ASP A 430 8.70 -17.68 6.78
CA ASP A 430 9.10 -17.11 8.06
C ASP A 430 8.15 -16.00 8.52
N VAL A 431 7.71 -15.15 7.60
CA VAL A 431 6.72 -14.09 7.87
C VAL A 431 5.38 -14.72 8.31
N ALA A 432 4.92 -15.75 7.60
CA ALA A 432 3.67 -16.44 7.92
C ALA A 432 3.73 -17.15 9.29
N ARG A 433 4.79 -17.93 9.55
CA ARG A 433 4.97 -18.66 10.82
C ARG A 433 5.03 -17.74 12.03
N LYS A 434 5.74 -16.61 11.94
CA LYS A 434 5.82 -15.61 13.01
C LYS A 434 4.45 -14.97 13.27
N ARG A 435 3.70 -14.67 12.21
CA ARG A 435 2.35 -14.11 12.29
C ARG A 435 1.37 -15.08 12.96
N GLU A 436 1.38 -16.36 12.56
CA GLU A 436 0.55 -17.41 13.16
C GLU A 436 0.81 -17.57 14.65
N ALA A 437 2.08 -17.65 15.05
CA ALA A 437 2.46 -17.73 16.46
C ALA A 437 2.02 -16.48 17.26
N GLN A 438 2.11 -15.30 16.65
CA GLN A 438 1.62 -14.06 17.26
C GLN A 438 0.10 -14.07 17.45
N LEU A 439 -0.68 -14.44 16.43
CA LEU A 439 -2.14 -14.49 16.50
C LEU A 439 -2.62 -15.53 17.51
N ALA A 440 -2.02 -16.73 17.51
CA ALA A 440 -2.34 -17.78 18.48
C ALA A 440 -2.08 -17.32 19.92
N ALA A 441 -0.94 -16.67 20.18
CA ALA A 441 -0.63 -16.14 21.51
C ALA A 441 -1.61 -15.05 21.97
N MET A 442 -2.15 -14.25 21.03
CA MET A 442 -3.15 -13.23 21.35
C MET A 442 -4.53 -13.82 21.66
N LEU A 443 -4.97 -14.84 20.91
CA LEU A 443 -6.21 -15.57 21.19
C LEU A 443 -6.18 -16.23 22.57
N GLU A 444 -5.06 -16.87 22.93
CA GLU A 444 -4.89 -17.47 24.26
C GLU A 444 -4.92 -16.44 25.39
N ALA A 445 -4.33 -15.27 25.18
CA ALA A 445 -4.38 -14.17 26.15
C ALA A 445 -5.79 -13.56 26.26
N GLY A 446 -6.55 -13.52 25.17
CA GLY A 446 -7.95 -13.08 25.11
C GLY A 446 -8.91 -13.99 25.89
N ASN A 447 -8.80 -15.31 25.71
CA ASN A 447 -9.60 -16.30 26.45
C ASN A 447 -9.30 -16.30 27.96
N GLN A 448 -8.10 -15.85 28.38
CA GLN A 448 -7.79 -15.60 29.80
C GLN A 448 -8.47 -14.32 30.34
N GLN A 449 -8.93 -13.42 29.47
CA GLN A 449 -9.54 -12.13 29.81
C GLN A 449 -11.07 -12.08 29.68
N GLU A 450 -11.73 -13.05 29.04
CA GLU A 450 -13.20 -13.09 28.98
C GLU A 450 -13.81 -13.31 30.39
N ILE A 451 -14.04 -12.21 31.09
CA ILE A 451 -15.33 -11.64 31.52
C ILE A 451 -14.94 -10.29 32.15
N GLY A 452 -15.18 -9.20 31.42
CA GLY A 452 -14.93 -7.84 31.93
C GLY A 452 -14.83 -6.76 30.85
N GLU A 453 -15.94 -6.56 30.14
CA GLU A 453 -16.38 -5.36 29.39
C GLU A 453 -15.38 -4.41 28.72
N ILE A 454 -15.57 -4.30 27.41
CA ILE A 454 -15.48 -3.08 26.60
C ILE A 454 -16.41 -2.02 27.20
N TYR A 455 -15.87 -1.02 27.90
CA TYR A 455 -16.47 0.31 27.98
C TYR A 455 -15.39 1.39 28.07
N THR A 456 -15.67 2.47 27.34
CA THR A 456 -14.90 3.70 27.19
C THR A 456 -14.41 4.29 28.52
N THR A 457 -13.22 4.91 28.45
CA THR A 457 -12.64 5.82 29.46
C THR A 457 -12.49 5.27 30.87
N SER A 458 -11.41 4.52 31.11
CA SER A 458 -10.79 4.38 32.44
C SER A 458 -9.26 4.35 32.30
N PRO A 459 -8.49 4.94 33.23
CA PRO A 459 -7.03 5.03 33.10
C PRO A 459 -6.41 3.64 33.06
N LYS A 460 -5.67 3.35 31.98
CA LYS A 460 -5.01 2.06 31.75
C LYS A 460 -3.98 1.77 32.86
N ASN A 461 -4.10 0.63 33.53
CA ASN A 461 -3.18 0.22 34.60
C ASN A 461 -1.85 -0.28 33.99
N ARG A 462 -0.80 0.53 34.14
CA ARG A 462 0.53 0.43 33.50
C ARG A 462 1.26 -0.90 33.76
N ASN A 463 1.05 -1.55 34.91
CA ASN A 463 1.66 -2.85 35.21
C ASN A 463 0.91 -4.02 34.52
N LYS A 464 -0.36 -3.82 34.16
CA LYS A 464 -1.23 -4.84 33.55
C LYS A 464 -0.88 -5.06 32.08
N GLU A 465 -0.69 -3.98 31.30
CA GLU A 465 -0.24 -4.05 29.91
C GLU A 465 1.16 -4.66 29.77
N ALA A 466 2.12 -4.23 30.60
CA ALA A 466 3.50 -4.73 30.54
C ALA A 466 3.62 -6.23 30.84
N TRP A 467 2.76 -6.75 31.71
CA TRP A 467 2.68 -8.19 31.95
C TRP A 467 2.00 -8.92 30.79
N LEU A 468 0.89 -8.40 30.26
CA LEU A 468 0.15 -9.02 29.16
C LEU A 468 1.06 -9.28 27.95
N GLN A 469 1.88 -8.29 27.59
CA GLN A 469 2.84 -8.44 26.49
C GLN A 469 3.87 -9.54 26.78
N ARG A 470 4.46 -9.59 28.00
CA ARG A 470 5.42 -10.65 28.39
C ARG A 470 4.81 -12.05 28.32
N THR A 471 3.56 -12.19 28.71
CA THR A 471 2.82 -13.45 28.63
C THR A 471 2.59 -13.85 27.18
N ILE A 472 2.12 -12.93 26.32
CA ILE A 472 1.93 -13.18 24.88
C ILE A 472 3.25 -13.59 24.21
N SER A 473 4.35 -12.95 24.60
CA SER A 473 5.70 -13.26 24.13
C SER A 473 6.17 -14.67 24.44
N GLN A 474 6.11 -15.07 25.71
CA GLN A 474 6.52 -16.40 26.13
C GLN A 474 5.58 -17.46 25.56
N ALA A 475 4.27 -17.17 25.53
CA ALA A 475 3.27 -18.04 24.93
C ALA A 475 3.55 -18.28 23.45
N GLY A 476 3.74 -17.23 22.64
CA GLY A 476 4.01 -17.37 21.20
C GLY A 476 5.26 -18.18 20.88
N GLN A 477 6.33 -18.02 21.67
CA GLN A 477 7.54 -18.83 21.50
C GLN A 477 7.31 -20.30 21.88
N SER A 478 6.62 -20.58 22.99
CA SER A 478 6.25 -21.94 23.39
C SER A 478 5.36 -22.60 22.34
N LEU A 479 4.33 -21.90 21.86
CA LEU A 479 3.41 -22.37 20.82
C LEU A 479 4.12 -22.76 19.52
N GLY A 480 5.10 -21.97 19.09
CA GLY A 480 5.94 -22.29 17.93
C GLY A 480 6.71 -23.60 18.11
N GLN A 481 7.32 -23.80 19.28
CA GLN A 481 8.06 -25.03 19.63
C GLN A 481 7.14 -26.24 19.73
N GLN A 482 5.98 -26.09 20.37
CA GLN A 482 4.96 -27.13 20.46
C GLN A 482 4.50 -27.59 19.07
N ARG A 483 4.23 -26.64 18.15
CA ARG A 483 3.87 -26.92 16.76
C ARG A 483 4.97 -27.70 16.05
N GLU A 484 6.21 -27.20 16.06
CA GLU A 484 7.35 -27.87 15.41
C GLU A 484 7.52 -29.30 15.92
N ARG A 485 7.46 -29.47 17.25
CA ARG A 485 7.57 -30.78 17.88
C ARG A 485 6.45 -31.73 17.48
N LEU A 486 5.20 -31.25 17.44
CA LEU A 486 4.08 -32.09 17.00
C LEU A 486 4.26 -32.54 15.55
N PHE A 487 4.69 -31.67 14.64
CA PHE A 487 4.86 -32.02 13.23
C PHE A 487 6.05 -32.95 12.97
N GLU A 488 7.13 -32.83 13.75
CA GLU A 488 8.22 -33.81 13.77
C GLU A 488 7.72 -35.21 14.14
N LEU A 489 6.86 -35.32 15.16
CA LEU A 489 6.28 -36.58 15.62
C LEU A 489 5.21 -37.12 14.65
N ALA A 490 4.39 -36.21 14.10
CA ALA A 490 3.30 -36.53 13.19
C ALA A 490 3.79 -37.08 11.84
N ALA A 491 4.98 -36.64 11.42
CA ALA A 491 5.62 -37.01 10.16
C ALA A 491 4.63 -36.96 8.98
N VAL A 492 3.89 -35.84 8.90
CA VAL A 492 2.85 -35.61 7.90
C VAL A 492 3.47 -35.63 6.50
N GLN A 493 2.90 -36.45 5.62
CA GLN A 493 3.30 -36.60 4.22
C GLN A 493 2.38 -35.78 3.31
N ARG A 494 2.86 -35.48 2.11
CA ARG A 494 2.17 -34.60 1.15
C ARG A 494 0.75 -35.03 0.78
N HIS A 495 0.52 -36.34 0.73
CA HIS A 495 -0.75 -36.96 0.33
C HIS A 495 -1.67 -37.29 1.51
N HIS A 496 -1.27 -37.01 2.76
CA HIS A 496 -2.10 -37.36 3.91
C HIS A 496 -3.35 -36.47 4.00
N LEU A 497 -4.47 -37.09 4.34
CA LEU A 497 -5.66 -36.42 4.84
C LEU A 497 -5.44 -36.08 6.33
N VAL A 498 -5.49 -34.78 6.65
CA VAL A 498 -5.22 -34.30 8.02
C VAL A 498 -6.45 -33.62 8.61
N LEU A 499 -6.82 -33.97 9.84
CA LEU A 499 -7.85 -33.27 10.62
C LEU A 499 -7.23 -32.56 11.83
N ASP A 500 -7.41 -31.25 11.92
CA ASP A 500 -7.14 -30.44 13.11
C ASP A 500 -8.44 -30.31 13.93
N VAL A 501 -8.52 -31.01 15.07
CA VAL A 501 -9.77 -31.17 15.85
C VAL A 501 -10.08 -30.03 16.81
N ASN A 502 -9.17 -29.08 16.99
CA ASN A 502 -9.38 -27.87 17.79
C ASN A 502 -8.67 -26.68 17.16
N ALA A 503 -9.11 -26.34 15.95
CA ALA A 503 -8.41 -25.49 15.00
C ALA A 503 -8.52 -23.98 15.29
N GLY A 504 -9.16 -23.53 16.37
CA GLY A 504 -9.55 -22.12 16.57
C GLY A 504 -8.44 -21.08 16.35
N SER A 505 -7.18 -21.41 16.68
CA SER A 505 -6.04 -20.51 16.45
C SER A 505 -5.39 -20.60 15.05
N GLY A 506 -5.70 -21.64 14.28
CA GLY A 506 -5.02 -21.98 13.02
C GLY A 506 -3.58 -22.45 13.17
N LEU A 507 -3.01 -22.49 14.38
CA LEU A 507 -1.60 -22.78 14.64
C LEU A 507 -1.12 -24.10 14.02
N LEU A 508 -1.95 -25.15 14.12
CA LEU A 508 -1.66 -26.47 13.56
C LEU A 508 -2.20 -26.59 12.13
N THR A 509 -3.38 -26.03 11.86
CA THR A 509 -4.04 -26.04 10.54
C THR A 509 -3.11 -25.57 9.42
N TRP A 510 -2.46 -24.41 9.57
CA TRP A 510 -1.64 -23.84 8.51
C TRP A 510 -0.36 -24.62 8.26
N GLU A 511 0.21 -25.21 9.30
CA GLU A 511 1.37 -26.10 9.16
C GLU A 511 0.97 -27.44 8.52
N ALA A 512 -0.25 -27.94 8.81
CA ALA A 512 -0.79 -29.12 8.13
C ALA A 512 -0.95 -28.88 6.63
N VAL A 513 -1.47 -27.73 6.21
CA VAL A 513 -1.65 -27.37 4.79
C VAL A 513 -0.29 -27.38 4.06
N ARG A 514 0.76 -26.86 4.71
CA ARG A 514 2.13 -26.86 4.14
C ARG A 514 2.70 -28.27 3.96
N HIS A 515 2.42 -29.17 4.89
CA HIS A 515 2.95 -30.52 4.87
C HIS A 515 2.13 -31.47 3.98
N ALA A 516 0.81 -31.24 3.86
CA ALA A 516 -0.13 -32.09 3.14
C ALA A 516 -0.90 -31.35 2.02
N PRO A 517 -0.22 -30.72 1.05
CA PRO A 517 -0.88 -29.94 -0.01
C PRO A 517 -1.66 -30.80 -1.01
N GLU A 518 -1.42 -32.12 -1.08
CA GLU A 518 -2.07 -33.03 -2.03
C GLU A 518 -3.20 -33.85 -1.41
N GLY A 519 -3.09 -34.15 -0.10
CA GLY A 519 -4.11 -34.93 0.62
C GLY A 519 -5.28 -34.07 1.08
N GLY A 520 -5.01 -32.87 1.60
CA GLY A 520 -6.03 -31.94 2.08
C GLY A 520 -6.15 -31.91 3.61
N VAL A 521 -6.67 -30.79 4.10
CA VAL A 521 -6.75 -30.49 5.55
C VAL A 521 -8.16 -30.09 5.93
N TRP A 522 -8.65 -30.64 7.03
CA TRP A 522 -9.91 -30.26 7.66
C TRP A 522 -9.60 -29.62 9.00
N ALA A 523 -10.22 -28.49 9.28
CA ALA A 523 -10.02 -27.75 10.51
C ALA A 523 -11.38 -27.54 11.20
N LEU A 524 -11.53 -28.12 12.38
CA LEU A 524 -12.72 -28.01 13.20
C LEU A 524 -12.56 -26.88 14.21
N ALA A 525 -13.34 -25.82 14.04
CA ALA A 525 -13.36 -24.67 14.94
C ALA A 525 -14.71 -24.59 15.66
N ALA A 526 -14.68 -24.71 16.99
CA ALA A 526 -15.86 -24.62 17.85
C ALA A 526 -16.47 -23.21 17.84
N ALA A 527 -15.64 -22.19 18.02
CA ALA A 527 -16.07 -20.80 17.99
C ALA A 527 -16.29 -20.31 16.55
N THR A 528 -17.51 -19.83 16.26
CA THR A 528 -17.88 -19.28 14.94
C THR A 528 -16.95 -18.15 14.50
N THR A 529 -16.57 -17.26 15.42
CA THR A 529 -15.68 -16.12 15.16
C THR A 529 -14.32 -16.58 14.66
N ASP A 530 -13.74 -17.58 15.31
CA ASP A 530 -12.42 -18.12 14.99
C ASP A 530 -12.45 -18.83 13.64
N GLY A 531 -13.46 -19.66 13.42
CA GLY A 531 -13.61 -20.38 12.16
C GLY A 531 -13.93 -19.46 10.97
N GLU A 532 -14.68 -18.36 11.16
CA GLU A 532 -14.84 -17.33 10.12
C GLU A 532 -13.51 -16.64 9.79
N ALA A 533 -12.68 -16.34 10.78
CA ALA A 533 -11.35 -15.79 10.56
C ALA A 533 -10.46 -16.76 9.77
N LEU A 534 -10.51 -18.07 10.07
CA LEU A 534 -9.80 -19.10 9.31
C LEU A 534 -10.30 -19.20 7.86
N ARG A 535 -11.61 -19.08 7.63
CA ARG A 535 -12.18 -19.08 6.26
C ARG A 535 -11.67 -17.92 5.44
N GLN A 536 -11.67 -16.71 5.99
CA GLN A 536 -11.12 -15.53 5.31
C GLN A 536 -9.63 -15.67 5.01
N GLN A 537 -8.88 -16.37 5.85
CA GLN A 537 -7.47 -16.69 5.57
C GLN A 537 -7.35 -17.73 4.46
N ALA A 538 -8.18 -18.78 4.48
CA ALA A 538 -8.18 -19.87 3.50
C ALA A 538 -8.57 -19.40 2.09
N GLU A 539 -9.44 -18.40 1.93
CA GLU A 539 -9.83 -17.85 0.63
C GLU A 539 -8.63 -17.37 -0.21
N ARG A 540 -7.52 -17.02 0.45
CA ARG A 540 -6.29 -16.56 -0.21
C ARG A 540 -5.46 -17.70 -0.82
N LEU A 541 -5.70 -18.95 -0.42
CA LEU A 541 -4.98 -20.11 -0.95
C LEU A 541 -5.57 -20.58 -2.29
N PRO A 542 -4.77 -21.22 -3.16
CA PRO A 542 -5.29 -21.92 -4.35
C PRO A 542 -6.37 -22.92 -3.94
N GLU A 543 -7.43 -23.07 -4.75
CA GLU A 543 -8.61 -23.88 -4.42
C GLU A 543 -8.27 -25.31 -3.98
N LEU A 544 -7.24 -25.91 -4.57
CA LEU A 544 -6.75 -27.26 -4.25
C LEU A 544 -6.04 -27.37 -2.89
N GLU A 545 -5.49 -26.28 -2.38
CA GLU A 545 -4.75 -26.22 -1.10
C GLU A 545 -5.60 -25.68 0.06
N ARG A 546 -6.85 -25.25 -0.23
CA ARG A 546 -7.72 -24.65 0.79
C ARG A 546 -8.12 -25.69 1.84
N PRO A 547 -7.86 -25.44 3.13
CA PRO A 547 -8.40 -26.29 4.17
C PRO A 547 -9.93 -26.19 4.25
N SER A 548 -10.58 -27.31 4.53
CA SER A 548 -12.01 -27.37 4.79
C SER A 548 -12.30 -26.95 6.23
N ILE A 549 -12.79 -25.72 6.41
CA ILE A 549 -13.11 -25.18 7.73
C ILE A 549 -14.54 -25.57 8.15
N LEU A 550 -14.62 -26.43 9.16
CA LEU A 550 -15.84 -26.93 9.80
C LEU A 550 -16.16 -26.08 11.03
N LEU A 551 -17.38 -25.55 11.12
CA LEU A 551 -17.85 -24.76 12.25
C LEU A 551 -18.75 -25.62 13.13
N GLY A 552 -18.34 -25.87 14.36
CA GLY A 552 -19.05 -26.69 15.33
C GLY A 552 -18.11 -27.50 16.21
N ASP A 553 -18.70 -28.26 17.12
CA ASP A 553 -17.96 -29.04 18.09
C ASP A 553 -17.62 -30.43 17.58
N LEU A 554 -16.80 -31.18 18.33
CA LEU A 554 -16.41 -32.52 17.94
C LEU A 554 -17.61 -33.48 17.82
N THR A 555 -18.67 -33.25 18.59
CA THR A 555 -19.94 -33.97 18.48
C THR A 555 -20.61 -33.77 17.12
N ASP A 556 -20.41 -32.61 16.49
CA ASP A 556 -21.01 -32.25 15.21
C ASP A 556 -20.19 -32.76 14.03
N LEU A 557 -18.94 -33.19 14.24
CA LEU A 557 -18.01 -33.57 13.17
C LEU A 557 -18.64 -34.54 12.16
N ASN A 558 -19.31 -35.59 12.64
CA ASN A 558 -19.98 -36.58 11.78
C ASN A 558 -21.08 -35.94 10.93
N THR A 559 -21.90 -35.07 11.53
CA THR A 559 -22.99 -34.34 10.87
C THR A 559 -22.44 -33.33 9.87
N LEU A 560 -21.39 -32.60 10.22
CA LEU A 560 -20.75 -31.58 9.38
C LEU A 560 -20.11 -32.20 8.13
N LEU A 561 -19.47 -33.36 8.27
CA LEU A 561 -18.96 -34.11 7.13
C LEU A 561 -20.11 -34.67 6.27
N ALA A 562 -21.18 -35.16 6.88
CA ALA A 562 -22.35 -35.65 6.15
C ALA A 562 -23.05 -34.57 5.31
N LEU A 563 -23.20 -33.36 5.85
CA LEU A 563 -23.75 -32.21 5.12
C LEU A 563 -22.93 -31.84 3.87
N ARG A 564 -21.68 -32.28 3.81
CA ARG A 564 -20.77 -32.08 2.68
C ARG A 564 -20.68 -33.29 1.74
N GLY A 565 -21.38 -34.39 2.04
CA GLY A 565 -21.26 -35.65 1.32
C GLY A 565 -19.96 -36.41 1.62
N GLU A 566 -19.28 -36.09 2.71
CA GLU A 566 -17.98 -36.64 3.13
C GLU A 566 -18.15 -37.69 4.27
N GLU A 567 -19.27 -38.42 4.30
CA GLU A 567 -19.64 -39.35 5.40
C GLU A 567 -18.61 -40.47 5.62
N GLU A 568 -18.05 -40.98 4.52
CA GLU A 568 -17.06 -42.06 4.51
C GLU A 568 -15.62 -41.56 4.69
N LEU A 569 -15.39 -40.24 4.76
CA LEU A 569 -14.05 -39.67 4.89
C LEU A 569 -13.38 -40.14 6.19
N ARG A 570 -12.12 -40.56 6.05
CA ARG A 570 -11.22 -40.98 7.13
C ARG A 570 -9.86 -40.32 6.93
N PHE A 571 -9.13 -40.11 8.01
CA PHE A 571 -7.89 -39.33 8.03
C PHE A 571 -6.68 -40.20 8.31
N ASP A 572 -5.56 -39.91 7.64
CA ASP A 572 -4.25 -40.47 7.94
C ASP A 572 -3.72 -39.92 9.26
N ARG A 573 -3.99 -38.64 9.52
CA ARG A 573 -3.50 -37.92 10.70
C ARG A 573 -4.63 -37.12 11.31
N ILE A 574 -4.87 -37.34 12.60
CA ILE A 574 -5.65 -36.41 13.42
C ILE A 574 -4.67 -35.70 14.33
N ILE A 575 -4.67 -34.38 14.32
CA ILE A 575 -3.82 -33.53 15.15
C ILE A 575 -4.70 -32.61 16.01
N GLY A 576 -4.22 -32.23 17.19
CA GLY A 576 -4.94 -31.29 18.02
C GLY A 576 -4.11 -30.72 19.15
N ARG A 577 -4.65 -29.68 19.79
CA ARG A 577 -4.08 -29.06 20.98
C ARG A 577 -5.15 -28.73 22.02
N ASN A 578 -4.88 -29.07 23.28
CA ASN A 578 -5.72 -28.79 24.44
C ASN A 578 -7.19 -29.21 24.26
N LEU A 579 -7.40 -30.35 23.58
CA LEU A 579 -8.73 -30.88 23.27
C LEU A 579 -9.57 -31.15 24.52
N PHE A 580 -8.93 -31.54 25.64
CA PHE A 580 -9.61 -31.96 26.88
C PHE A 580 -9.61 -30.89 27.98
N THR A 581 -9.13 -29.66 27.70
CA THR A 581 -8.97 -28.62 28.73
C THR A 581 -10.23 -27.78 28.94
N ILE A 582 -11.09 -27.69 27.92
CA ILE A 582 -12.32 -26.89 27.94
C ILE A 582 -13.47 -27.88 27.87
N ASN A 583 -14.23 -28.00 28.96
CA ASN A 583 -15.36 -28.91 29.04
C ASN A 583 -16.62 -28.26 28.45
N ASP A 584 -16.53 -27.78 27.21
CA ASP A 584 -17.71 -27.31 26.45
C ASP A 584 -18.45 -28.48 25.80
N PHE A 585 -17.78 -29.63 25.63
CA PHE A 585 -18.32 -30.76 24.85
C PHE A 585 -19.27 -31.69 25.62
N GLY A 586 -19.26 -31.65 26.96
CA GLY A 586 -20.01 -32.62 27.77
C GLY A 586 -19.63 -34.10 27.55
N LEU A 587 -18.51 -34.35 26.85
CA LEU A 587 -18.00 -35.68 26.53
C LEU A 587 -16.80 -36.05 27.40
N THR A 588 -16.72 -37.32 27.77
CA THR A 588 -15.56 -37.93 28.41
C THR A 588 -14.40 -38.15 27.43
N ILE A 589 -13.18 -38.32 27.96
CA ILE A 589 -11.98 -38.62 27.15
C ILE A 589 -12.22 -39.85 26.26
N GLY A 590 -12.84 -40.91 26.81
CA GLY A 590 -13.17 -42.11 26.06
C GLY A 590 -14.19 -41.89 24.94
N GLU A 591 -15.20 -41.06 25.13
CA GLU A 591 -16.19 -40.73 24.07
C GLU A 591 -15.57 -39.94 22.93
N VAL A 592 -14.77 -38.93 23.24
CA VAL A 592 -13.97 -38.19 22.27
C VAL A 592 -13.04 -39.17 21.53
N GLY A 593 -12.35 -40.04 22.27
CA GLY A 593 -11.49 -41.07 21.70
C GLY A 593 -12.22 -41.93 20.67
N LYS A 594 -13.46 -42.37 20.95
CA LYS A 594 -14.24 -43.18 20.02
C LYS A 594 -14.56 -42.43 18.72
N VAL A 595 -14.99 -41.17 18.82
CA VAL A 595 -15.27 -40.33 17.63
C VAL A 595 -14.03 -40.17 16.77
N LEU A 596 -12.87 -39.89 17.40
CA LEU A 596 -11.61 -39.76 16.67
C LEU A 596 -11.16 -41.09 16.06
N ARG A 597 -11.29 -42.19 16.81
CA ARG A 597 -10.92 -43.53 16.36
C ARG A 597 -11.72 -43.95 15.14
N GLU A 598 -13.03 -43.68 15.14
CA GLU A 598 -13.90 -43.96 14.00
C GLU A 598 -13.50 -43.18 12.74
N ARG A 599 -12.83 -42.03 12.89
CA ARG A 599 -12.41 -41.14 11.81
C ARG A 599 -10.98 -41.37 11.32
N LEU A 600 -10.22 -42.28 11.93
CA LEU A 600 -8.89 -42.65 11.47
C LEU A 600 -8.93 -43.80 10.45
N LEU A 601 -8.01 -43.76 9.49
CA LEU A 601 -7.63 -44.92 8.68
C LEU A 601 -6.97 -46.01 9.53
N GLU A 602 -6.81 -47.21 9.00
CA GLU A 602 -6.26 -48.37 9.72
C GLU A 602 -4.81 -48.13 10.20
N ASP A 603 -3.98 -47.51 9.38
CA ASP A 603 -2.62 -47.04 9.69
C ASP A 603 -2.58 -45.59 10.20
N GLY A 604 -3.78 -45.00 10.39
CA GLY A 604 -3.97 -43.65 10.86
C GLY A 604 -3.46 -43.44 12.29
N ARG A 605 -3.05 -42.21 12.58
CA ARG A 605 -2.47 -41.84 13.88
C ARG A 605 -3.05 -40.56 14.43
N PHE A 606 -3.25 -40.55 15.74
CA PHE A 606 -3.71 -39.39 16.50
C PHE A 606 -2.54 -38.76 17.27
N TYR A 607 -2.38 -37.45 17.13
CA TYR A 607 -1.35 -36.65 17.77
C TYR A 607 -1.97 -35.50 18.55
N LEU A 608 -1.57 -35.34 19.81
CA LEU A 608 -2.18 -34.35 20.69
C LEU A 608 -1.12 -33.68 21.56
N ILE A 609 -1.14 -32.35 21.59
CA ILE A 609 -0.51 -31.57 22.65
C ILE A 609 -1.58 -31.28 23.71
N GLN A 610 -1.39 -31.72 24.95
CA GLN A 610 -2.41 -31.59 25.98
C GLN A 610 -1.84 -31.10 27.29
N THR A 611 -2.42 -30.05 27.86
CA THR A 611 -2.11 -29.64 29.24
C THR A 611 -2.76 -30.62 30.22
N ILE A 612 -2.02 -31.09 31.22
CA ILE A 612 -2.50 -32.07 32.21
C ILE A 612 -2.98 -31.34 33.49
N PRO A 613 -4.28 -31.34 33.79
CA PRO A 613 -4.82 -30.61 34.94
C PRO A 613 -4.31 -31.10 36.29
N LYS A 614 -4.23 -32.42 36.52
CA LYS A 614 -3.78 -33.01 37.79
C LYS A 614 -2.35 -32.66 38.16
N ARG A 615 -1.52 -32.42 37.15
CA ARG A 615 -0.11 -32.05 37.27
C ARG A 615 0.11 -30.53 37.26
N GLY A 616 -0.97 -29.73 37.27
CA GLY A 616 -0.91 -28.28 37.25
C GLY A 616 -0.32 -27.66 38.53
N GLN A 617 0.02 -26.37 38.43
CA GLN A 617 0.57 -25.58 39.53
C GLN A 617 -0.31 -25.65 40.79
N ARG A 618 0.31 -26.02 41.92
CA ARG A 618 -0.31 -25.92 43.25
C ARG A 618 -0.21 -24.51 43.79
N LEU A 619 -1.32 -23.96 44.26
CA LEU A 619 -1.39 -22.62 44.81
C LEU A 619 -0.75 -22.52 46.20
N TYR A 620 -0.84 -23.57 47.02
CA TYR A 620 -0.18 -23.60 48.33
C TYR A 620 1.34 -23.48 48.23
N GLU A 621 1.95 -23.86 47.09
CA GLU A 621 3.39 -23.77 46.83
C GLU A 621 3.84 -22.35 46.45
N LEU A 622 2.91 -21.48 46.04
CA LEU A 622 3.19 -20.11 45.61
C LEU A 622 3.27 -19.11 46.78
N VAL A 623 2.96 -19.54 48.01
CA VAL A 623 2.76 -18.67 49.17
C VAL A 623 3.74 -19.03 50.29
N ASP A 624 4.29 -18.00 50.94
CA ASP A 624 5.08 -18.18 52.16
C ASP A 624 4.18 -18.36 53.38
N TRP A 625 4.26 -19.52 54.02
CA TRP A 625 3.49 -19.89 55.20
C TRP A 625 4.18 -19.54 56.53
N SER A 626 5.35 -18.89 56.52
CA SER A 626 6.15 -18.60 57.72
C SER A 626 5.40 -17.81 58.82
N GLY A 627 4.44 -16.96 58.43
CA GLY A 627 3.59 -16.17 59.33
C GLY A 627 2.31 -16.85 59.81
N GLU A 628 2.04 -18.08 59.39
CA GLU A 628 0.81 -18.82 59.69
C GLU A 628 1.10 -20.08 60.53
N SER A 629 0.06 -20.69 61.11
CA SER A 629 0.26 -21.94 61.85
C SER A 629 0.66 -23.08 60.91
N LYS A 630 1.66 -23.88 61.30
CA LYS A 630 2.06 -25.09 60.54
C LYS A 630 0.90 -26.06 60.33
N ALA A 631 -0.07 -26.07 61.25
CA ALA A 631 -1.29 -26.87 61.14
C ALA A 631 -2.19 -26.39 60.00
N LEU A 632 -2.36 -25.07 59.83
CA LEU A 632 -3.16 -24.50 58.74
C LEU A 632 -2.51 -24.75 57.38
N ALA A 633 -1.20 -24.51 57.24
CA ALA A 633 -0.48 -24.78 55.99
C ALA A 633 -0.62 -26.24 55.53
N LYS A 634 -0.49 -27.19 56.48
CA LYS A 634 -0.68 -28.62 56.18
C LYS A 634 -2.12 -28.95 55.79
N LYS A 635 -3.12 -28.36 56.48
CA LYS A 635 -4.53 -28.54 56.13
C LYS A 635 -4.84 -28.01 54.73
N VAL A 636 -4.32 -26.84 54.37
CA VAL A 636 -4.52 -26.24 53.04
C VAL A 636 -3.90 -27.11 51.96
N ALA A 637 -2.65 -27.55 52.14
CA ALA A 637 -2.01 -28.45 51.19
C ALA A 637 -2.81 -29.76 51.03
N GLN A 638 -3.27 -30.35 52.13
CA GLN A 638 -4.07 -31.56 52.08
C GLN A 638 -5.43 -31.35 51.37
N ALA A 639 -6.12 -30.25 51.66
CA ALA A 639 -7.40 -29.93 51.02
C ALA A 639 -7.23 -29.58 49.53
N GLU A 640 -6.15 -28.89 49.16
CA GLU A 640 -5.85 -28.64 47.75
C GLU A 640 -5.51 -29.96 47.01
N GLU A 641 -4.74 -30.87 47.61
CA GLU A 641 -4.48 -32.18 47.00
C GLU A 641 -5.75 -33.03 46.84
N THR A 642 -6.76 -32.87 47.71
CA THR A 642 -8.05 -33.57 47.52
C THR A 642 -8.77 -33.13 46.25
N ILE A 643 -8.55 -31.91 45.76
CA ILE A 643 -9.13 -31.42 44.49
C ILE A 643 -8.64 -32.27 43.32
N TYR A 644 -7.35 -32.55 43.29
CA TYR A 644 -6.71 -33.31 42.20
C TYR A 644 -6.84 -34.82 42.36
N ALA A 645 -7.34 -35.28 43.52
CA ALA A 645 -7.62 -36.68 43.80
C ALA A 645 -9.12 -37.02 43.74
N ASP A 646 -10.00 -36.02 43.59
CA ASP A 646 -11.45 -36.22 43.53
C ASP A 646 -11.85 -36.79 42.17
N ALA A 647 -12.10 -38.09 42.11
CA ALA A 647 -12.54 -38.82 40.92
C ALA A 647 -13.85 -38.30 40.31
N SER A 648 -14.63 -37.48 41.03
CA SER A 648 -15.91 -36.93 40.56
C SER A 648 -15.79 -35.59 39.81
N ASP A 649 -14.60 -34.95 39.81
CA ASP A 649 -14.35 -33.69 39.09
C ASP A 649 -13.41 -33.89 37.88
N PRO A 650 -13.95 -34.22 36.70
CA PRO A 650 -13.16 -34.53 35.50
C PRO A 650 -12.40 -33.33 34.93
N LEU A 651 -12.57 -32.13 35.49
CA LEU A 651 -11.84 -30.93 35.04
C LEU A 651 -10.39 -30.91 35.53
N VAL A 652 -10.10 -31.59 36.65
CA VAL A 652 -8.85 -31.37 37.40
C VAL A 652 -8.14 -32.66 37.83
N ASN A 653 -8.79 -33.81 37.74
CA ASN A 653 -8.37 -35.03 38.45
C ASN A 653 -7.69 -36.10 37.58
N TRP A 654 -7.44 -35.84 36.29
CA TRP A 654 -6.88 -36.81 35.36
C TRP A 654 -5.44 -36.47 34.96
N ASP A 655 -4.64 -37.51 34.71
CA ASP A 655 -3.25 -37.42 34.27
C ASP A 655 -2.95 -38.22 32.99
N GLU A 656 -1.66 -38.31 32.64
CA GLU A 656 -1.18 -39.06 31.50
C GLU A 656 -1.63 -40.54 31.47
N SER A 657 -1.77 -41.17 32.64
CA SER A 657 -2.17 -42.57 32.77
C SER A 657 -3.64 -42.76 32.45
N ASP A 658 -4.49 -41.83 32.92
CA ASP A 658 -5.92 -41.82 32.65
C ASP A 658 -6.15 -41.59 31.14
N LEU A 659 -5.42 -40.65 30.54
CA LEU A 659 -5.45 -40.38 29.11
C LEU A 659 -5.05 -41.63 28.29
N GLN A 660 -4.02 -42.35 28.72
CA GLN A 660 -3.59 -43.60 28.08
C GLN A 660 -4.66 -44.70 28.21
N ALA A 661 -5.27 -44.85 29.39
CA ALA A 661 -6.27 -45.87 29.66
C ALA A 661 -7.57 -45.63 28.88
N GLU A 662 -8.09 -44.40 28.90
CA GLU A 662 -9.33 -44.02 28.22
C GLU A 662 -9.20 -44.12 26.70
N LEU A 663 -8.09 -43.68 26.12
CA LEU A 663 -7.84 -43.85 24.69
C LEU A 663 -7.65 -45.33 24.32
N GLY A 664 -7.01 -46.12 25.19
CA GLY A 664 -6.93 -47.57 25.02
C GLY A 664 -8.31 -48.23 24.99
N MET A 665 -9.20 -47.83 25.90
CA MET A 665 -10.61 -48.27 25.93
C MET A 665 -11.41 -47.79 24.72
N ALA A 666 -11.05 -46.64 24.15
CA ALA A 666 -11.63 -46.12 22.91
C ALA A 666 -11.13 -46.84 21.64
N GLY A 667 -10.19 -47.80 21.76
CA GLY A 667 -9.72 -48.62 20.66
C GLY A 667 -8.42 -48.14 20.01
N PHE A 668 -7.67 -47.25 20.67
CA PHE A 668 -6.31 -46.92 20.26
C PHE A 668 -5.29 -47.93 20.81
N SER A 669 -4.16 -48.03 20.12
CA SER A 669 -3.03 -48.88 20.48
C SER A 669 -1.71 -48.12 20.41
N ASN A 670 -0.62 -48.72 20.89
CA ASN A 670 0.74 -48.14 20.87
C ASN A 670 0.77 -46.68 21.37
N ILE A 671 0.01 -46.40 22.43
CA ILE A 671 -0.14 -45.04 22.97
C ILE A 671 1.16 -44.65 23.68
N ALA A 672 1.88 -43.70 23.10
CA ALA A 672 3.10 -43.13 23.66
C ALA A 672 2.82 -41.71 24.15
N ILE A 673 3.25 -41.41 25.38
CA ILE A 673 3.06 -40.10 26.00
C ILE A 673 4.42 -39.60 26.50
N GLN A 674 4.80 -38.41 26.07
CA GLN A 674 5.97 -37.69 26.57
C GLN A 674 5.50 -36.50 27.40
N LEU A 675 5.81 -36.50 28.70
CA LEU A 675 5.49 -35.42 29.62
C LEU A 675 6.62 -34.39 29.69
N GLU A 676 6.29 -33.12 29.52
CA GLU A 676 7.19 -31.98 29.68
C GLU A 676 6.63 -30.97 30.68
N ARG A 677 7.52 -30.30 31.41
CA ARG A 677 7.16 -29.22 32.33
C ARG A 677 7.64 -27.90 31.79
N GLU A 678 6.71 -27.01 31.50
CA GLU A 678 6.98 -25.65 31.05
C GLU A 678 6.87 -24.69 32.23
N LYS A 679 7.81 -23.75 32.32
CA LYS A 679 7.77 -22.66 33.30
C LYS A 679 7.44 -21.36 32.57
N SER A 680 6.35 -20.72 32.98
CA SER A 680 5.90 -19.43 32.46
C SER A 680 5.80 -18.40 33.59
N GLN A 681 5.68 -17.11 33.24
CA GLN A 681 5.44 -16.05 34.21
C GLN A 681 3.95 -15.66 34.20
N ARG A 682 3.25 -15.87 35.31
CA ARG A 682 1.81 -15.57 35.43
C ARG A 682 1.55 -14.50 36.48
N ARG A 683 0.68 -13.53 36.15
CA ARG A 683 0.21 -12.52 37.11
C ARG A 683 -1.18 -12.87 37.59
N LEU A 684 -1.34 -12.87 38.91
CA LEU A 684 -2.64 -13.11 39.53
C LEU A 684 -3.29 -11.76 39.86
N THR A 685 -4.37 -11.41 39.16
CA THR A 685 -5.09 -10.17 39.39
C THR A 685 -6.08 -10.33 40.55
N ALA A 686 -6.60 -9.20 41.06
CA ALA A 686 -7.71 -9.22 42.01
C ALA A 686 -8.92 -10.02 41.49
N VAL A 687 -9.20 -9.97 40.17
CA VAL A 687 -10.29 -10.73 39.53
C VAL A 687 -10.05 -12.24 39.62
N HIS A 688 -8.81 -12.70 39.41
CA HIS A 688 -8.49 -14.13 39.56
C HIS A 688 -8.74 -14.62 40.98
N LEU A 689 -8.27 -13.86 41.98
CA LEU A 689 -8.47 -14.20 43.40
C LEU A 689 -9.93 -14.08 43.83
N GLN A 690 -10.70 -13.16 43.24
CA GLN A 690 -12.13 -13.06 43.44
C GLN A 690 -12.86 -14.26 42.84
N ARG A 691 -12.46 -14.76 41.66
CA ARG A 691 -13.00 -16.01 41.10
C ARG A 691 -12.65 -17.22 41.97
N TRP A 692 -11.48 -17.23 42.60
CA TRP A 692 -11.06 -18.33 43.48
C TRP A 692 -11.81 -18.36 44.81
N PHE A 693 -12.02 -17.20 45.44
CA PHE A 693 -12.55 -17.11 46.81
C PHE A 693 -13.87 -16.33 46.94
N GLY A 694 -14.53 -16.00 45.82
CA GLY A 694 -15.80 -15.29 45.80
C GLY A 694 -17.01 -16.23 45.88
N ASP A 695 -18.19 -15.64 46.10
CA ASP A 695 -19.46 -16.36 46.28
C ASP A 695 -20.12 -16.81 44.96
N SER A 696 -19.38 -16.79 43.85
CA SER A 696 -19.87 -17.09 42.51
C SER A 696 -19.99 -18.60 42.26
N GLY A 697 -21.03 -19.23 42.82
CA GLY A 697 -21.49 -20.58 42.48
C GLY A 697 -20.63 -21.76 42.98
N ASN A 698 -21.13 -22.98 42.77
CA ASN A 698 -20.43 -24.24 43.11
C ASN A 698 -19.13 -24.40 42.29
N GLY A 699 -18.07 -24.93 42.89
CA GLY A 699 -16.82 -25.29 42.20
C GLY A 699 -15.67 -24.26 42.28
N THR A 700 -15.81 -23.19 43.06
CA THR A 700 -14.69 -22.25 43.31
C THR A 700 -13.59 -22.91 44.15
N TYR A 701 -12.36 -22.40 44.07
CA TYR A 701 -11.24 -22.91 44.86
C TYR A 701 -11.52 -22.84 46.38
N GLY A 702 -12.10 -21.73 46.84
CA GLY A 702 -12.51 -21.56 48.22
C GLY A 702 -13.56 -22.57 48.67
N GLN A 703 -14.55 -22.88 47.82
CA GLN A 703 -15.55 -23.91 48.11
C GLN A 703 -14.89 -25.29 48.17
N ARG A 704 -14.01 -25.63 47.22
CA ARG A 704 -13.28 -26.90 47.21
C ARG A 704 -12.39 -27.07 48.47
N LEU A 705 -11.81 -26.00 48.99
CA LEU A 705 -11.09 -26.03 50.26
C LEU A 705 -12.00 -26.32 51.47
N LEU A 706 -13.24 -25.79 51.47
CA LEU A 706 -14.24 -26.13 52.50
C LEU A 706 -14.60 -27.61 52.44
N ASP A 707 -14.83 -28.13 51.23
CA ASP A 707 -15.17 -29.53 51.00
C ASP A 707 -14.00 -30.47 51.41
N GLY A 708 -12.76 -30.00 51.22
CA GLY A 708 -11.53 -30.64 51.72
C GLY A 708 -11.29 -30.54 53.24
N GLY A 709 -12.24 -29.99 54.01
CA GLY A 709 -12.24 -30.03 55.47
C GLY A 709 -11.74 -28.77 56.19
N LEU A 710 -11.58 -27.63 55.49
CA LEU A 710 -11.33 -26.35 56.14
C LEU A 710 -12.63 -25.71 56.63
N SER A 711 -12.56 -24.99 57.76
CA SER A 711 -13.65 -24.13 58.21
C SER A 711 -13.73 -22.84 57.40
N LYS A 712 -14.91 -22.20 57.35
CA LYS A 712 -15.10 -20.89 56.69
C LYS A 712 -14.08 -19.84 57.15
N LYS A 713 -13.78 -19.81 58.45
CA LYS A 713 -12.79 -18.90 59.03
C LYS A 713 -11.37 -19.20 58.55
N GLU A 714 -11.01 -20.48 58.40
CA GLU A 714 -9.71 -20.88 57.85
C GLU A 714 -9.61 -20.52 56.35
N VAL A 715 -10.68 -20.69 55.57
CA VAL A 715 -10.71 -20.28 54.15
C VAL A 715 -10.62 -18.76 53.99
N GLU A 716 -11.30 -17.98 54.83
CA GLU A 716 -11.14 -16.51 54.85
C GLU A 716 -9.71 -16.08 55.19
N GLN A 717 -9.06 -16.79 56.11
CA GLN A 717 -7.66 -16.56 56.47
C GLN A 717 -6.73 -16.88 55.28
N VAL A 718 -6.96 -17.97 54.56
CA VAL A 718 -6.24 -18.35 53.34
C VAL A 718 -6.47 -17.33 52.21
N ALA A 719 -7.71 -16.92 51.99
CA ALA A 719 -8.05 -15.91 50.99
C ALA A 719 -7.34 -14.57 51.28
N THR A 720 -7.27 -14.18 52.56
CA THR A 720 -6.54 -12.99 52.99
C THR A 720 -5.04 -13.13 52.77
N LEU A 721 -4.47 -14.29 53.08
CA LEU A 721 -3.06 -14.61 52.84
C LEU A 721 -2.71 -14.55 51.34
N TYR A 722 -3.54 -15.17 50.50
CA TYR A 722 -3.33 -15.24 49.05
C TYR A 722 -3.51 -13.85 48.41
N ARG A 723 -4.51 -13.06 48.84
CA ARG A 723 -4.61 -11.66 48.41
C ARG A 723 -3.41 -10.83 48.83
N ARG A 724 -2.88 -11.05 50.04
CA ARG A 724 -1.69 -10.33 50.52
C ARG A 724 -0.43 -10.67 49.73
N GLN A 725 -0.23 -11.95 49.39
CA GLN A 725 1.04 -12.43 48.82
C GLN A 725 1.02 -12.61 47.31
N LEU A 726 -0.13 -12.87 46.69
CA LEU A 726 -0.22 -13.22 45.27
C LEU A 726 -0.86 -12.13 44.42
N GLN A 727 -1.71 -11.27 45.01
CA GLN A 727 -2.45 -10.26 44.24
C GLN A 727 -1.50 -9.26 43.59
N GLU A 728 -1.71 -9.07 42.29
CA GLU A 728 -0.91 -8.24 41.39
C GLU A 728 0.58 -8.65 41.27
N GLN A 729 1.00 -9.77 41.88
CA GLN A 729 2.37 -10.31 41.80
C GLN A 729 2.58 -11.14 40.53
N ILE A 730 3.82 -11.17 40.05
CA ILE A 730 4.27 -12.03 38.95
C ILE A 730 4.94 -13.27 39.55
N LEU A 731 4.43 -14.45 39.21
CA LEU A 731 4.83 -15.71 39.80
C LEU A 731 5.34 -16.64 38.70
N GLY A 732 6.34 -17.46 39.03
CA GLY A 732 6.67 -18.63 38.22
C GLY A 732 5.51 -19.61 38.26
N TRP A 733 5.02 -20.01 37.10
CA TRP A 733 3.90 -20.92 36.94
C TRP A 733 4.35 -22.15 36.17
N GLU A 734 4.23 -23.32 36.79
CA GLU A 734 4.52 -24.59 36.15
C GLU A 734 3.28 -25.16 35.47
N THR A 735 3.42 -25.49 34.20
CA THR A 735 2.41 -26.18 33.40
C THR A 735 2.98 -27.52 32.93
N ALA A 736 2.23 -28.59 33.13
CA ALA A 736 2.54 -29.91 32.61
C ALA A 736 1.86 -30.09 31.25
N VAL A 737 2.65 -30.31 30.20
CA VAL A 737 2.16 -30.53 28.83
C VAL A 737 2.61 -31.92 28.41
N VAL A 738 1.70 -32.69 27.81
CA VAL A 738 2.03 -33.97 27.21
C VAL A 738 1.96 -33.90 25.69
N TYR A 739 2.89 -34.60 25.04
CA TYR A 739 2.84 -34.92 23.63
C TYR A 739 2.43 -36.38 23.52
N LEU A 740 1.24 -36.61 22.98
CA LEU A 740 0.65 -37.93 22.84
C LEU A 740 0.68 -38.37 21.39
N ILE A 741 0.99 -39.65 21.17
CA ILE A 741 0.87 -40.37 19.91
C ILE A 741 0.03 -41.62 20.19
N ALA A 742 -1.02 -41.83 19.40
CA ALA A 742 -1.87 -43.02 19.50
C ALA A 742 -2.17 -43.59 18.11
N PHE A 743 -2.12 -44.91 17.98
CA PHE A 743 -2.28 -45.63 16.72
C PHE A 743 -3.69 -46.21 16.61
N SER A 744 -4.24 -46.17 15.40
CA SER A 744 -5.54 -46.75 15.06
C SER A 744 -5.58 -48.26 15.29
N ALA A 745 -4.60 -49.02 14.81
CA ALA A 745 -4.53 -50.48 15.01
C ALA A 745 -3.17 -50.91 15.59
N SER A 746 -3.18 -52.05 16.31
CA SER A 746 -1.99 -52.64 16.91
C SER A 746 -1.16 -53.36 15.85
N GLU A 747 -0.14 -52.70 15.32
CA GLU A 747 1.06 -53.38 14.83
C GLU A 747 2.06 -53.61 15.95
#